data_AF-K2F6Z7-F1
#
_entry.id   AF-K2F6Z7-F1
#
_cell.length_a   1.000
_cell.length_b   1.000
_cell.length_c   1.000
_cell.angle_alpha   90.00
_cell.angle_beta   90.00
_cell.angle_gamma   90.00
#
_symmetry.space_group_name_H-M   'P 1'
#
loop_
_entity.id
_entity.type
_entity.pdbx_description
1 polymer ?
#
loop_
_entity_poly.entity_id
_entity_poly.type
_entity_poly.pdbx_seq_one_letter_code
_entity_poly.pdbx_strand_id
1 'polypeptide(L)'
;MRTVLSKILFVTAVTILSLSAFDFANATEEININLRIEGPEKTIVNQEINVPESCVVEDSSGATTTFSGYKAICALQSALENNLIESFQISPTFFIDKINEIENDTQNWSEFWIVKKNNNNSDLGIAEISLKEENIINNLFLAYGEWSQDLLDINVTTNTIYLGESLDLQSLIWKENSFVENTNPVNFYINDSPIESTIGKLSWLPNSIGTFHIYIDNNKFVKSKNINIDVLQKNIYNLKINTTTTTPTINTSTTLYIYEENIDENLKLFLSKSTSSTLVINNIELFNEDGIYELPITTTTPYTIYAKKEGFITSEITIINPTEDIAEEDKESENNNYGGSGGSINVVDNTPTSAQITEAANKILNYFKTQQAEDGSILDGGTSDWIAMSFGANGQYAKDIKNAISNTTLFDYIYNYNFTDPSDMNLCVAYPRHILALLASGVAKTDNKIIDLKNKINNENCYQNSLYGQTGINDDIFALLSLSALDYDINSQIISDIKNTILSDQNSNGAFTWTGYPGADVTGAVINALDYGQSKGLSIESSVITNAKNYLKSTQLSDGGWGYETSDVLTTSWSMLGINSLNENMLDWKTNKGYNPKNILIDNLQNDGSYDTSWNPGTVDWFGLKHAVPSLLGKTWPIILDPIIQPTNNVGGGSIETNTTSTTATSTEEIVTSTPEIIDDIATSTQKQKIEILPIILELPVENIQITKTPIAETKLTKQSLIAKNNLEQVLGEKTETTSEDKIIEEEKQNIQTNETIEKTKENEDKNLPTNKKVALGLGAASLLYGLYLLFKLFA
;
A
#
# COMPACT_ATOMS: atom_id res chain seq x y z
N MET A 1 34.96 9.61 -66.16
CA MET A 1 36.21 9.65 -66.96
C MET A 1 37.30 10.38 -66.16
N ARG A 2 38.57 10.23 -66.54
CA ARG A 2 39.74 10.93 -65.94
C ARG A 2 39.60 12.47 -66.13
N THR A 3 40.36 13.39 -65.51
CA THR A 3 41.78 13.36 -65.10
C THR A 3 42.15 14.62 -64.26
N VAL A 4 43.22 14.55 -63.44
CA VAL A 4 44.20 15.66 -63.14
C VAL A 4 43.73 16.88 -62.31
N LEU A 5 44.56 17.62 -61.53
CA LEU A 5 45.77 17.40 -60.69
C LEU A 5 46.15 18.78 -60.03
N SER A 6 46.97 18.79 -58.97
CA SER A 6 47.74 19.97 -58.44
C SER A 6 46.98 21.02 -57.61
N LYS A 7 47.20 21.15 -56.28
CA LYS A 7 48.27 21.97 -55.61
C LYS A 7 48.33 23.43 -56.10
N ILE A 8 48.34 24.51 -55.29
CA ILE A 8 48.53 24.75 -53.83
C ILE A 8 48.04 26.20 -53.52
N LEU A 9 47.45 26.51 -52.34
CA LEU A 9 47.94 27.51 -51.34
C LEU A 9 47.05 27.59 -50.08
N PHE A 10 47.71 27.89 -48.95
CA PHE A 10 47.19 28.11 -47.59
C PHE A 10 46.06 29.17 -47.50
N VAL A 11 45.03 28.94 -46.67
CA VAL A 11 44.94 29.40 -45.27
C VAL A 11 43.94 28.49 -44.53
N THR A 12 44.36 27.85 -43.43
CA THR A 12 43.43 27.25 -42.47
C THR A 12 43.89 27.64 -41.07
N ALA A 13 43.07 28.44 -40.37
CA ALA A 13 43.28 28.67 -38.95
C ALA A 13 42.97 27.37 -38.20
N VAL A 14 43.97 26.79 -37.54
CA VAL A 14 43.76 25.67 -36.63
C VAL A 14 43.24 26.23 -35.32
N THR A 15 41.92 26.19 -35.13
CA THR A 15 41.34 26.24 -33.78
C THR A 15 41.78 24.99 -33.05
N ILE A 16 42.85 25.13 -32.27
CA ILE A 16 43.22 24.16 -31.25
C ILE A 16 42.14 24.24 -30.18
N LEU A 17 41.06 23.47 -30.36
CA LEU A 17 40.26 23.02 -29.23
C LEU A 17 41.17 22.10 -28.42
N SER A 18 41.69 22.64 -27.32
CA SER A 18 42.28 21.82 -26.27
C SER A 18 41.27 20.77 -25.87
N LEU A 19 41.64 19.50 -26.00
CA LEU A 19 41.04 18.46 -25.16
C LEU A 19 41.39 18.86 -23.72
N SER A 20 40.46 19.53 -23.04
CA SER A 20 40.37 19.39 -21.58
C SER A 20 40.29 17.90 -21.32
N ALA A 21 41.10 17.41 -20.39
CA ALA A 21 40.94 16.04 -19.91
C ALA A 21 39.48 15.88 -19.48
N PHE A 22 38.84 14.80 -19.91
CA PHE A 22 37.78 14.25 -19.09
C PHE A 22 38.48 13.75 -17.84
N ASP A 23 38.44 14.56 -16.78
CA ASP A 23 38.67 14.04 -15.45
C ASP A 23 37.65 12.92 -15.26
N PHE A 24 38.14 11.70 -15.17
CA PHE A 24 37.37 10.65 -14.54
C PHE A 24 37.11 11.14 -13.12
N ALA A 25 35.88 11.56 -12.85
CA ALA A 25 35.40 11.73 -11.50
C ALA A 25 35.49 10.33 -10.86
N ASN A 26 36.63 10.03 -10.26
CA ASN A 26 36.72 9.01 -9.24
C ASN A 26 35.61 9.33 -8.25
N ALA A 27 34.70 8.40 -8.01
CA ALA A 27 33.73 8.55 -6.95
C ALA A 27 34.52 8.82 -5.68
N THR A 28 34.42 10.06 -5.17
CA THR A 28 35.05 10.45 -3.91
C THR A 28 34.46 9.55 -2.85
N GLU A 29 35.32 8.85 -2.10
CA GLU A 29 34.85 8.03 -1.00
C GLU A 29 34.16 8.96 0.01
N GLU A 30 32.89 8.69 0.29
CA GLU A 30 32.01 9.45 1.18
C GLU A 30 31.71 8.59 2.42
N ILE A 31 31.47 9.24 3.55
CA ILE A 31 30.92 8.61 4.75
C ILE A 31 29.60 9.25 5.13
N ASN A 32 28.71 8.46 5.71
CA ASN A 32 27.46 8.94 6.28
C ASN A 32 27.68 9.35 7.74
N ILE A 33 27.19 10.52 8.13
CA ILE A 33 27.15 10.98 9.52
C ILE A 33 25.80 11.59 9.86
N ASN A 34 25.38 11.52 11.13
CA ASN A 34 24.28 12.35 11.60
C ASN A 34 24.81 13.77 11.85
N LEU A 35 24.29 14.75 11.10
CA LEU A 35 24.51 16.16 11.34
C LEU A 35 23.29 16.75 12.05
N ARG A 36 23.53 17.35 13.21
CA ARG A 36 22.54 18.13 13.94
C ARG A 36 23.07 19.53 14.25
N ILE A 37 22.33 20.56 13.85
CA ILE A 37 22.66 21.97 14.04
C ILE A 37 21.49 22.65 14.75
N GLU A 38 21.73 23.20 15.93
CA GLU A 38 20.74 23.95 16.73
C GLU A 38 21.09 25.45 16.75
N GLY A 39 20.17 26.28 16.29
CA GLY A 39 20.21 27.73 16.53
C GLY A 39 19.47 28.08 17.84
N PRO A 40 19.47 29.36 18.25
CA PRO A 40 18.86 29.79 19.52
C PRO A 40 17.34 29.53 19.57
N GLU A 41 16.62 29.72 18.46
CA GLU A 41 15.16 29.56 18.39
C GLU A 41 14.73 28.17 17.88
N LYS A 42 15.49 27.58 16.95
CA LYS A 42 15.09 26.39 16.20
C LYS A 42 16.26 25.50 15.80
N THR A 43 15.95 24.22 15.62
CA THR A 43 16.79 23.28 14.88
C THR A 43 16.91 23.73 13.42
N ILE A 44 18.15 23.77 12.92
CA ILE A 44 18.48 24.15 11.54
C ILE A 44 18.62 22.88 10.68
N VAL A 45 19.34 21.88 11.20
CA VAL A 45 19.56 20.58 10.54
C VAL A 45 19.44 19.47 11.58
N ASN A 46 18.84 18.34 11.24
CA ASN A 46 18.83 17.12 12.07
C ASN A 46 18.57 15.89 11.18
N GLN A 47 19.59 15.44 10.46
CA GLN A 47 19.48 14.33 9.51
C GLN A 47 20.84 13.67 9.24
N GLU A 48 20.82 12.52 8.57
CA GLU A 48 22.02 11.94 7.98
C GLU A 48 22.45 12.74 6.74
N ILE A 49 23.77 12.92 6.57
CA ILE A 49 24.39 13.52 5.39
C ILE A 49 25.62 12.71 4.95
N ASN A 50 25.93 12.79 3.65
CA ASN A 50 27.20 12.31 3.12
C ASN A 50 28.28 13.38 3.30
N VAL A 51 29.48 12.96 3.68
CA VAL A 51 30.67 13.83 3.80
C VAL A 51 31.80 13.24 2.97
N PRO A 52 32.35 13.98 1.99
CA PRO A 52 33.45 13.50 1.14
C PRO A 52 34.77 13.46 1.91
N GLU A 53 35.71 12.63 1.42
CA GLU A 53 37.08 12.58 1.95
C GLU A 53 37.76 13.97 1.96
N SER A 54 37.47 14.83 0.98
CA SER A 54 38.02 16.18 0.90
C SER A 54 37.00 17.22 0.44
N CYS A 55 37.19 18.46 0.87
CA CYS A 55 36.37 19.62 0.52
C CYS A 55 37.23 20.88 0.39
N VAL A 56 36.68 21.93 -0.23
CA VAL A 56 37.28 23.27 -0.28
C VAL A 56 36.36 24.24 0.44
N VAL A 57 36.91 25.05 1.35
CA VAL A 57 36.16 26.04 2.14
C VAL A 57 36.88 27.38 2.08
N GLU A 58 36.11 28.46 1.95
CA GLU A 58 36.60 29.84 1.98
C GLU A 58 36.44 30.41 3.40
N ASP A 59 37.48 31.07 3.93
CA ASP A 59 37.42 31.76 5.22
C ASP A 59 36.89 33.21 5.08
N SER A 60 36.62 33.87 6.21
CA SER A 60 36.10 35.25 6.25
C SER A 60 37.09 36.32 5.76
N SER A 61 38.31 35.95 5.37
CA SER A 61 39.26 36.81 4.64
C SER A 61 39.23 36.62 3.11
N GLY A 62 38.45 35.66 2.61
CA GLY A 62 38.40 35.25 1.20
C GLY A 62 39.51 34.27 0.80
N ALA A 63 40.17 33.62 1.76
CA ALA A 63 41.19 32.61 1.48
C ALA A 63 40.58 31.21 1.44
N THR A 64 40.78 30.50 0.32
CA THR A 64 40.30 29.12 0.15
C THR A 64 41.32 28.11 0.64
N THR A 65 40.86 27.13 1.42
CA THR A 65 41.67 26.03 1.95
C THR A 65 41.04 24.68 1.60
N THR A 66 41.85 23.73 1.14
CA THR A 66 41.43 22.35 0.90
C THR A 66 41.65 21.52 2.16
N PHE A 67 40.59 20.89 2.66
CA PHE A 67 40.63 19.96 3.79
C PHE A 67 40.52 18.52 3.29
N SER A 68 41.19 17.59 3.97
CA SER A 68 41.15 16.15 3.63
C SER A 68 41.12 15.27 4.88
N GLY A 69 40.67 14.03 4.70
CA GLY A 69 40.45 13.08 5.78
C GLY A 69 39.12 13.29 6.51
N TYR A 70 38.04 13.53 5.76
CA TYR A 70 36.66 13.56 6.27
C TYR A 70 36.49 14.53 7.44
N LYS A 71 36.86 15.79 7.25
CA LYS A 71 36.85 16.79 8.31
C LYS A 71 35.44 17.26 8.65
N ALA A 72 35.18 17.61 9.90
CA ALA A 72 33.89 18.16 10.32
C ALA A 72 33.53 19.48 9.59
N ILE A 73 34.52 20.25 9.13
CA ILE A 73 34.27 21.43 8.27
C ILE A 73 33.70 21.03 6.89
N CYS A 74 34.02 19.84 6.39
CA CYS A 74 33.42 19.31 5.16
C CYS A 74 31.96 18.93 5.34
N ALA A 75 31.51 18.60 6.57
CA ALA A 75 30.09 18.40 6.85
C ALA A 75 29.29 19.71 6.73
N LEU A 76 29.86 20.87 7.12
CA LEU A 76 29.24 22.17 6.86
C LEU A 76 29.22 22.51 5.37
N GLN A 77 30.31 22.23 4.66
CA GLN A 77 30.38 22.43 3.21
C GLN A 77 29.33 21.58 2.47
N SER A 78 29.22 20.29 2.80
CA SER A 78 28.18 19.41 2.24
C SER A 78 26.77 19.83 2.64
N ALA A 79 26.56 20.36 3.85
CA ALA A 79 25.26 20.93 4.25
C ALA A 79 24.88 22.16 3.42
N LEU A 80 25.84 23.02 3.08
CA LEU A 80 25.63 24.17 2.19
C LEU A 80 25.32 23.72 0.75
N GLU A 81 26.11 22.80 0.21
CA GLU A 81 25.95 22.26 -1.15
C GLU A 81 24.61 21.53 -1.34
N ASN A 82 24.09 20.90 -0.29
CA ASN A 82 22.78 20.24 -0.28
C ASN A 82 21.62 21.18 0.15
N ASN A 83 21.86 22.49 0.31
CA ASN A 83 20.86 23.50 0.72
C ASN A 83 20.20 23.22 2.09
N LEU A 84 20.89 22.53 3.00
CA LEU A 84 20.47 22.32 4.39
C LEU A 84 20.79 23.54 5.27
N ILE A 85 21.76 24.35 4.86
CA ILE A 85 22.05 25.69 5.38
C ILE A 85 22.17 26.67 4.21
N GLU A 86 21.82 27.92 4.44
CA GLU A 86 21.84 29.01 3.45
C GLU A 86 23.23 29.62 3.29
N SER A 87 24.00 29.67 4.40
CA SER A 87 25.39 30.11 4.41
C SER A 87 26.11 29.66 5.68
N PHE A 88 27.44 29.72 5.67
CA PHE A 88 28.26 29.73 6.87
C PHE A 88 29.51 30.59 6.64
N GLN A 89 30.12 31.07 7.71
CA GLN A 89 31.41 31.78 7.69
C GLN A 89 32.33 31.19 8.75
N ILE A 90 33.61 31.11 8.40
CA ILE A 90 34.67 30.51 9.19
C ILE A 90 35.81 31.51 9.32
N SER A 91 36.36 31.70 10.52
CA SER A 91 37.51 32.60 10.72
C SER A 91 38.78 32.07 10.03
N PRO A 92 39.81 32.91 9.80
CA PRO A 92 41.13 32.44 9.34
C PRO A 92 41.84 31.48 10.31
N THR A 93 41.31 31.31 11.52
CA THR A 93 41.70 30.31 12.53
C THR A 93 40.83 29.05 12.52
N PHE A 94 39.94 28.93 11.54
CA PHE A 94 38.99 27.83 11.33
C PHE A 94 38.04 27.50 12.47
N PHE A 95 37.59 28.53 13.20
CA PHE A 95 36.40 28.48 14.06
C PHE A 95 35.17 28.96 13.29
N ILE A 96 33.99 28.45 13.64
CA ILE A 96 32.73 28.90 13.05
C ILE A 96 32.43 30.31 13.56
N ASP A 97 32.34 31.28 12.64
CA ASP A 97 31.96 32.66 12.95
C ASP A 97 30.44 32.85 12.84
N LYS A 98 29.83 32.23 11.81
CA LYS A 98 28.40 32.38 11.46
C LYS A 98 27.83 31.13 10.78
N ILE A 99 26.56 30.79 11.03
CA ILE A 99 25.75 29.85 10.22
C ILE A 99 24.37 30.48 9.98
N ASN A 100 23.90 30.47 8.73
CA ASN A 100 22.76 31.25 8.27
C ASN A 100 22.89 32.71 8.76
N GLU A 101 21.91 33.26 9.47
CA GLU A 101 22.00 34.63 10.02
C GLU A 101 22.51 34.71 11.48
N ILE A 102 23.00 33.59 12.05
CA ILE A 102 23.41 33.48 13.45
C ILE A 102 24.94 33.57 13.56
N GLU A 103 25.42 34.73 14.02
CA GLU A 103 26.83 35.10 14.18
C GLU A 103 27.24 35.11 15.67
N ASN A 104 28.48 34.75 16.00
CA ASN A 104 29.01 34.80 17.37
C ASN A 104 28.97 36.23 17.95
N ASP A 105 28.68 36.38 19.25
CA ASP A 105 28.89 37.66 19.95
C ASP A 105 30.38 37.92 20.15
N THR A 106 31.00 38.57 19.15
CA THR A 106 32.42 38.94 19.17
C THR A 106 32.78 40.02 20.20
N GLN A 107 31.80 40.68 20.85
CA GLN A 107 32.02 41.72 21.86
C GLN A 107 32.09 41.16 23.28
N ASN A 108 31.25 40.16 23.59
CA ASN A 108 31.14 39.59 24.94
C ASN A 108 31.60 38.12 25.02
N TRP A 109 31.61 37.38 23.90
CA TRP A 109 31.88 35.94 23.83
C TRP A 109 31.02 35.10 24.80
N SER A 110 29.85 35.62 25.18
CA SER A 110 28.89 34.90 26.01
C SER A 110 28.21 33.76 25.24
N GLU A 111 27.97 33.95 23.95
CA GLU A 111 27.36 32.94 23.07
C GLU A 111 28.16 32.79 21.78
N PHE A 112 28.32 31.54 21.34
CA PHE A 112 29.04 31.19 20.12
C PHE A 112 28.69 29.77 19.66
N TRP A 113 29.16 29.39 18.46
CA TRP A 113 29.02 28.06 17.92
C TRP A 113 29.91 27.01 18.62
N ILE A 114 29.27 26.15 19.42
CA ILE A 114 29.85 25.00 20.10
C ILE A 114 29.90 23.81 19.14
N VAL A 115 31.05 23.13 19.08
CA VAL A 115 31.26 21.93 18.26
C VAL A 115 31.42 20.70 19.15
N LYS A 116 30.60 19.66 18.90
CA LYS A 116 30.69 18.38 19.60
C LYS A 116 30.77 17.21 18.62
N LYS A 117 31.68 16.28 18.89
CA LYS A 117 31.78 14.99 18.20
C LYS A 117 31.25 13.90 19.14
N ASN A 118 30.30 13.10 18.67
CA ASN A 118 29.70 12.01 19.45
C ASN A 118 29.20 12.50 20.82
N ASN A 119 28.46 13.62 20.80
CA ASN A 119 27.91 14.36 21.95
C ASN A 119 28.94 14.98 22.93
N ASN A 120 30.23 14.69 22.77
CA ASN A 120 31.30 15.22 23.59
C ASN A 120 31.88 16.51 23.00
N ASN A 121 32.18 17.48 23.87
CA ASN A 121 32.85 18.72 23.48
C ASN A 121 34.19 18.38 22.81
N SER A 122 34.54 19.09 21.74
CA SER A 122 35.87 19.00 21.14
C SER A 122 36.76 20.14 21.62
N ASP A 123 37.99 19.82 22.04
CA ASP A 123 39.05 20.79 22.27
C ASP A 123 39.69 21.29 20.96
N LEU A 124 39.24 20.76 19.81
CA LEU A 124 39.76 21.04 18.47
C LEU A 124 38.77 21.90 17.67
N GLY A 125 39.30 22.78 16.80
CA GLY A 125 38.49 23.53 15.84
C GLY A 125 37.84 22.61 14.79
N ILE A 126 36.75 23.07 14.16
CA ILE A 126 35.96 22.22 13.24
C ILE A 126 36.75 21.71 12.02
N ALA A 127 37.79 22.43 11.59
CA ALA A 127 38.72 22.00 10.56
C ALA A 127 39.62 20.80 10.96
N GLU A 128 39.90 20.62 12.25
CA GLU A 128 40.83 19.60 12.73
C GLU A 128 40.14 18.27 13.07
N ILE A 129 38.86 18.31 13.47
CA ILE A 129 38.05 17.13 13.83
C ILE A 129 37.92 16.18 12.63
N SER A 130 38.38 14.92 12.79
CA SER A 130 38.10 13.83 11.85
C SER A 130 36.74 13.19 12.14
N LEU A 131 35.94 12.97 11.11
CA LEU A 131 34.69 12.20 11.16
C LEU A 131 34.85 10.74 10.70
N LYS A 132 36.06 10.31 10.29
CA LYS A 132 36.36 8.90 10.00
C LYS A 132 37.27 8.32 11.10
N GLU A 133 36.74 7.34 11.82
CA GLU A 133 37.44 6.49 12.81
C GLU A 133 36.93 5.06 12.66
N GLU A 134 37.78 4.06 12.89
CA GLU A 134 37.39 2.65 12.74
C GLU A 134 36.32 2.26 13.77
N ASN A 135 35.18 1.75 13.29
CA ASN A 135 34.08 1.17 14.08
C ASN A 135 33.23 2.15 14.93
N ILE A 136 33.19 3.44 14.61
CA ILE A 136 32.33 4.43 15.29
C ILE A 136 31.42 5.14 14.29
N ILE A 137 30.11 5.12 14.51
CA ILE A 137 29.15 6.01 13.83
C ILE A 137 29.40 7.42 14.37
N ASN A 138 29.82 8.34 13.50
CA ASN A 138 30.17 9.68 13.93
C ASN A 138 28.96 10.62 13.85
N ASN A 139 28.59 11.20 14.98
CA ASN A 139 27.59 12.25 15.07
C ASN A 139 28.33 13.59 15.20
N LEU A 140 28.03 14.55 14.31
CA LEU A 140 28.47 15.93 14.43
C LEU A 140 27.33 16.78 14.95
N PHE A 141 27.55 17.41 16.11
CA PHE A 141 26.57 18.27 16.74
C PHE A 141 27.12 19.69 16.87
N LEU A 142 26.39 20.65 16.32
CA LEU A 142 26.68 22.08 16.39
C LEU A 142 25.54 22.79 17.13
N ALA A 143 25.86 23.68 18.06
CA ALA A 143 24.85 24.48 18.75
C ALA A 143 25.36 25.88 19.05
N TYR A 144 24.50 26.87 18.90
CA TYR A 144 24.77 28.24 19.31
C TYR A 144 24.35 28.46 20.77
N GLY A 145 25.23 28.94 21.65
CA GLY A 145 24.89 29.24 23.03
C GLY A 145 26.10 29.43 23.97
N GLU A 146 25.84 29.45 25.28
CA GLU A 146 26.87 29.69 26.31
C GLU A 146 27.85 28.50 26.49
N TRP A 147 29.10 28.81 26.86
CA TRP A 147 30.12 27.79 27.12
C TRP A 147 29.71 26.86 28.26
N SER A 148 29.83 25.55 28.03
CA SER A 148 29.41 24.45 28.93
C SER A 148 27.89 24.30 29.10
N GLN A 149 27.24 23.76 28.09
CA GLN A 149 25.89 23.19 28.21
C GLN A 149 25.91 21.66 27.95
N ASP A 150 25.41 20.88 28.90
CA ASP A 150 25.09 19.45 28.67
C ASP A 150 23.95 19.36 27.64
N LEU A 151 23.94 18.31 26.81
CA LEU A 151 22.87 18.11 25.83
C LEU A 151 21.62 17.57 26.53
N LEU A 152 20.45 18.15 26.26
CA LEU A 152 19.18 17.51 26.58
C LEU A 152 18.86 16.43 25.54
N ASP A 153 18.21 15.36 26.01
CA ASP A 153 17.43 14.48 25.14
C ASP A 153 16.08 14.15 25.82
N ILE A 154 15.14 13.64 25.05
CA ILE A 154 13.89 13.08 25.57
C ILE A 154 13.96 11.55 25.54
N ASN A 155 13.60 10.94 26.65
CA ASN A 155 13.18 9.54 26.69
C ASN A 155 11.65 9.45 26.74
N VAL A 156 11.08 8.61 25.89
CA VAL A 156 9.66 8.23 25.85
C VAL A 156 9.55 6.71 25.74
N THR A 157 8.47 6.14 26.26
CA THR A 157 8.19 4.70 26.16
C THR A 157 7.63 4.29 24.79
N THR A 158 7.05 5.23 24.06
CA THR A 158 6.40 5.04 22.76
C THR A 158 6.37 6.37 21.99
N ASN A 159 6.33 6.30 20.66
CA ASN A 159 6.04 7.42 19.76
C ASN A 159 4.55 7.51 19.36
N THR A 160 3.71 6.58 19.81
CA THR A 160 2.26 6.56 19.51
C THR A 160 1.45 6.27 20.76
N ILE A 161 0.37 7.03 21.00
CA ILE A 161 -0.58 6.87 22.12
C ILE A 161 -2.02 7.08 21.66
N TYR A 162 -3.00 6.62 22.42
CA TYR A 162 -4.41 6.91 22.15
C TYR A 162 -4.95 8.11 22.95
N LEU A 163 -5.92 8.83 22.37
CA LEU A 163 -6.59 9.95 23.01
C LEU A 163 -7.21 9.53 24.35
N GLY A 164 -6.81 10.19 25.44
CA GLY A 164 -7.19 9.83 26.81
C GLY A 164 -6.17 8.95 27.56
N GLU A 165 -5.07 8.54 26.93
CA GLU A 165 -3.94 7.89 27.58
C GLU A 165 -2.83 8.91 27.89
N SER A 166 -2.18 8.77 29.04
CA SER A 166 -1.06 9.63 29.43
C SER A 166 0.28 9.08 28.94
N LEU A 167 1.13 9.95 28.39
CA LEU A 167 2.52 9.65 28.04
C LEU A 167 3.47 10.29 29.05
N ASP A 168 4.35 9.48 29.63
CA ASP A 168 5.42 9.97 30.48
C ASP A 168 6.64 10.36 29.64
N LEU A 169 6.98 11.64 29.68
CA LEU A 169 8.13 12.26 29.05
C LEU A 169 9.23 12.46 30.11
N GLN A 170 10.43 11.93 29.84
CA GLN A 170 11.59 12.05 30.72
C GLN A 170 12.70 12.86 30.04
N SER A 171 13.16 13.91 30.71
CA SER A 171 14.35 14.66 30.34
C SER A 171 15.61 13.84 30.65
N LEU A 172 16.52 13.74 29.69
CA LEU A 172 17.86 13.22 29.89
C LEU A 172 18.89 14.35 29.72
N ILE A 173 20.05 14.19 30.35
CA ILE A 173 21.23 15.05 30.16
C ILE A 173 22.45 14.20 29.82
N TRP A 174 23.28 14.67 28.89
CA TRP A 174 24.53 14.00 28.54
C TRP A 174 25.60 14.22 29.61
N LYS A 175 26.03 13.15 30.30
CA LYS A 175 27.09 13.15 31.31
C LYS A 175 27.91 11.87 31.23
N GLU A 176 29.22 12.01 31.46
CA GLU A 176 30.17 10.88 31.55
C GLU A 176 30.05 9.88 30.37
N ASN A 177 29.94 10.41 29.14
CA ASN A 177 29.74 9.67 27.88
C ASN A 177 28.41 8.90 27.76
N SER A 178 27.37 9.27 28.50
CA SER A 178 26.04 8.66 28.42
C SER A 178 24.92 9.67 28.65
N PHE A 179 23.69 9.34 28.25
CA PHE A 179 22.52 10.09 28.70
C PHE A 179 22.02 9.52 30.04
N VAL A 180 21.87 10.37 31.04
CA VAL A 180 21.34 10.03 32.37
C VAL A 180 20.07 10.83 32.67
N GLU A 181 19.22 10.35 33.57
CA GLU A 181 18.01 11.07 33.97
C GLU A 181 18.34 12.49 34.48
N ASN A 182 17.70 13.48 33.87
CA ASN A 182 17.73 14.85 34.35
C ASN A 182 16.66 15.04 35.41
N THR A 183 17.07 15.54 36.57
CA THR A 183 16.18 15.87 37.71
C THR A 183 16.09 17.38 37.97
N ASN A 184 16.67 18.20 37.08
CA ASN A 184 16.59 19.66 37.15
C ASN A 184 15.31 20.18 36.49
N PRO A 185 14.87 21.42 36.81
CA PRO A 185 13.78 22.06 36.10
C PRO A 185 14.07 22.26 34.61
N VAL A 186 13.09 21.97 33.76
CA VAL A 186 13.10 22.15 32.29
C VAL A 186 11.70 22.47 31.76
N ASN A 187 11.59 23.02 30.55
CA ASN A 187 10.31 23.20 29.87
C ASN A 187 10.17 22.13 28.78
N PHE A 188 9.10 21.36 28.83
CA PHE A 188 8.66 20.52 27.70
C PHE A 188 7.77 21.38 26.81
N TYR A 189 8.13 21.53 25.54
CA TYR A 189 7.32 22.23 24.55
C TYR A 189 6.55 21.19 23.74
N ILE A 190 5.24 21.39 23.60
CA ILE A 190 4.35 20.50 22.83
C ILE A 190 3.65 21.37 21.80
N ASN A 191 3.98 21.20 20.52
CA ASN A 191 3.61 22.13 19.44
C ASN A 191 3.90 23.60 19.86
N ASP A 192 5.15 23.85 20.25
CA ASP A 192 5.69 25.12 20.74
C ASP A 192 5.03 25.71 22.00
N SER A 193 4.09 25.00 22.63
CA SER A 193 3.47 25.41 23.89
C SER A 193 4.26 24.87 25.09
N PRO A 194 4.88 25.73 25.93
CA PRO A 194 5.72 25.28 27.05
C PRO A 194 4.91 24.77 28.24
N ILE A 195 5.41 23.70 28.84
CA ILE A 195 4.94 23.10 30.09
C ILE A 195 6.16 22.92 31.01
N GLU A 196 6.21 23.67 32.11
CA GLU A 196 7.30 23.58 33.08
C GLU A 196 7.24 22.27 33.86
N SER A 197 8.37 21.57 33.94
CA SER A 197 8.60 20.47 34.88
C SER A 197 9.73 20.84 35.83
N THR A 198 9.48 20.72 37.14
CA THR A 198 10.48 21.01 38.19
C THR A 198 11.44 19.86 38.47
N ILE A 199 11.18 18.67 37.94
CA ILE A 199 11.91 17.42 38.22
C ILE A 199 12.37 16.69 36.95
N GLY A 200 12.31 17.33 35.79
CA GLY A 200 12.67 16.74 34.50
C GLY A 200 11.72 15.64 34.00
N LYS A 201 10.53 15.49 34.59
CA LYS A 201 9.49 14.52 34.17
C LYS A 201 8.16 15.22 33.91
N LEU A 202 7.45 14.85 32.85
CA LEU A 202 6.10 15.33 32.56
C LEU A 202 5.21 14.16 32.16
N SER A 203 4.11 13.94 32.89
CA SER A 203 3.03 13.05 32.43
C SER A 203 2.05 13.90 31.63
N TRP A 204 2.03 13.72 30.31
CA TRP A 204 1.22 14.51 29.39
C TRP A 204 -0.02 13.73 28.95
N LEU A 205 -1.19 14.36 29.03
CA LEU A 205 -2.46 13.82 28.56
C LEU A 205 -2.94 14.66 27.36
N PRO A 206 -2.93 14.12 26.12
CA PRO A 206 -3.41 14.84 24.95
C PRO A 206 -4.93 15.05 25.00
N ASN A 207 -5.38 16.15 24.42
CA ASN A 207 -6.79 16.54 24.33
C ASN A 207 -7.34 16.56 22.87
N SER A 208 -6.50 16.28 21.88
CA SER A 208 -6.88 16.11 20.47
C SER A 208 -6.01 15.05 19.79
N ILE A 209 -6.49 14.52 18.67
CA ILE A 209 -5.72 13.62 17.79
C ILE A 209 -4.76 14.40 16.89
N GLY A 210 -3.77 13.69 16.33
CA GLY A 210 -2.78 14.22 15.38
C GLY A 210 -1.34 14.00 15.85
N THR A 211 -0.38 14.41 15.02
CA THR A 211 1.05 14.41 15.35
C THR A 211 1.39 15.63 16.20
N PHE A 212 2.11 15.43 17.30
CA PHE A 212 2.62 16.47 18.17
C PHE A 212 4.14 16.49 18.15
N HIS A 213 4.71 17.67 17.89
CA HIS A 213 6.15 17.90 17.96
C HIS A 213 6.52 18.26 19.39
N ILE A 214 7.39 17.46 20.00
CA ILE A 214 7.83 17.62 21.39
C ILE A 214 9.35 17.83 21.45
N TYR A 215 9.77 18.85 22.19
CA TYR A 215 11.17 19.08 22.57
C TYR A 215 11.25 19.54 24.02
N ILE A 216 12.45 19.44 24.62
CA ILE A 216 12.77 20.05 25.90
C ILE A 216 13.74 21.20 25.64
N ASP A 217 13.49 22.33 26.28
CA ASP A 217 14.41 23.45 26.30
C ASP A 217 14.51 24.06 27.71
N ASN A 218 15.68 24.64 27.99
CA ASN A 218 16.02 25.28 29.25
C ASN A 218 17.30 26.11 29.08
N ASN A 219 17.32 27.34 29.59
CA ASN A 219 18.43 28.29 29.45
C ASN A 219 19.81 27.81 29.98
N LYS A 220 19.91 26.63 30.61
CA LYS A 220 21.16 26.03 31.12
C LYS A 220 21.70 24.86 30.29
N PHE A 221 20.93 24.37 29.32
CA PHE A 221 21.23 23.14 28.59
C PHE A 221 20.90 23.31 27.11
N VAL A 222 21.58 22.57 26.24
CA VAL A 222 21.24 22.63 24.82
C VAL A 222 19.92 21.90 24.60
N LYS A 223 18.96 22.58 23.97
CA LYS A 223 17.63 22.08 23.56
C LYS A 223 17.70 20.66 23.00
N SER A 224 16.72 19.81 23.35
CA SER A 224 16.65 18.44 22.86
C SER A 224 16.34 18.38 21.37
N LYS A 225 16.53 17.21 20.76
CA LYS A 225 15.94 16.94 19.44
C LYS A 225 14.41 17.08 19.52
N ASN A 226 13.79 17.44 18.41
CA ASN A 226 12.36 17.29 18.24
C ASN A 226 12.03 15.79 18.09
N ILE A 227 11.02 15.32 18.80
CA ILE A 227 10.39 14.02 18.58
C ILE A 227 8.94 14.23 18.13
N ASN A 228 8.42 13.29 17.34
CA ASN A 228 7.01 13.29 16.94
C ASN A 228 6.27 12.24 17.78
N ILE A 229 5.16 12.63 18.40
CA ILE A 229 4.22 11.71 19.06
C ILE A 229 2.89 11.73 18.30
N ASP A 230 2.47 10.58 17.79
CA ASP A 230 1.18 10.43 17.13
C ASP A 230 0.09 10.07 18.15
N VAL A 231 -0.91 10.95 18.29
CA VAL A 231 -2.10 10.71 19.12
C VAL A 231 -3.24 10.25 18.24
N LEU A 232 -3.64 8.99 18.41
CA LEU A 232 -4.70 8.36 17.63
C LEU A 232 -6.02 8.36 18.40
N GLN A 233 -7.16 8.28 17.70
CA GLN A 233 -8.44 8.09 18.36
C GLN A 233 -8.47 6.68 18.98
N LYS A 234 -8.81 6.55 20.26
CA LYS A 234 -9.03 5.23 20.87
C LYS A 234 -10.25 4.60 20.19
N ASN A 235 -10.02 3.46 19.53
CA ASN A 235 -11.08 2.72 18.84
C ASN A 235 -12.10 2.21 19.85
N ILE A 236 -13.33 2.71 19.75
CA ILE A 236 -14.45 2.19 20.55
C ILE A 236 -15.00 0.99 19.78
N TYR A 237 -14.78 -0.20 20.30
CA TYR A 237 -15.10 -1.46 19.64
C TYR A 237 -16.62 -1.72 19.61
N ASN A 238 -17.14 -2.24 18.50
CA ASN A 238 -18.55 -2.61 18.38
C ASN A 238 -18.79 -4.04 18.85
N LEU A 239 -20.00 -4.31 19.37
CA LEU A 239 -20.53 -5.67 19.39
C LEU A 239 -21.33 -5.95 18.11
N LYS A 240 -21.24 -7.18 17.62
CA LYS A 240 -21.98 -7.66 16.46
C LYS A 240 -22.69 -8.97 16.79
N ILE A 241 -23.94 -9.11 16.35
CA ILE A 241 -24.66 -10.39 16.41
C ILE A 241 -24.80 -10.93 14.99
N ASN A 242 -24.28 -12.12 14.77
CA ASN A 242 -24.64 -12.95 13.61
C ASN A 242 -25.61 -14.05 14.08
N THR A 243 -26.46 -14.55 13.19
CA THR A 243 -27.39 -15.66 13.46
C THR A 243 -27.28 -16.71 12.37
N THR A 244 -27.53 -17.99 12.68
CA THR A 244 -27.60 -19.06 11.66
C THR A 244 -28.77 -18.89 10.70
N THR A 245 -29.87 -18.27 11.15
CA THR A 245 -31.01 -17.89 10.29
C THR A 245 -31.80 -16.76 10.94
N THR A 246 -32.31 -15.84 10.13
CA THR A 246 -33.28 -14.81 10.56
C THR A 246 -34.73 -15.26 10.38
N THR A 247 -34.99 -16.43 9.79
CA THR A 247 -36.35 -16.98 9.56
C THR A 247 -36.43 -18.49 9.88
N PRO A 248 -36.20 -18.90 11.14
CA PRO A 248 -36.35 -20.30 11.55
C PRO A 248 -37.82 -20.72 11.64
N THR A 249 -38.11 -22.00 11.42
CA THR A 249 -39.46 -22.55 11.65
C THR A 249 -39.74 -22.74 13.14
N ILE A 250 -41.02 -22.65 13.52
CA ILE A 250 -41.45 -22.92 14.89
C ILE A 250 -41.10 -24.36 15.34
N ASN A 251 -40.74 -24.51 16.62
CA ASN A 251 -40.20 -25.74 17.24
C ASN A 251 -38.75 -26.11 16.84
N THR A 252 -38.03 -25.23 16.15
CA THR A 252 -36.57 -25.37 15.91
C THR A 252 -35.75 -24.44 16.82
N SER A 253 -34.44 -24.34 16.58
CA SER A 253 -33.56 -23.35 17.21
C SER A 253 -32.74 -22.58 16.17
N THR A 254 -32.27 -21.39 16.53
CA THR A 254 -31.25 -20.65 15.77
C THR A 254 -30.09 -20.28 16.69
N THR A 255 -28.85 -20.40 16.22
CA THR A 255 -27.67 -20.05 17.00
C THR A 255 -27.28 -18.60 16.73
N LEU A 256 -27.14 -17.83 17.80
CA LEU A 256 -26.66 -16.46 17.82
C LEU A 256 -25.19 -16.47 18.20
N TYR A 257 -24.36 -15.78 17.42
CA TYR A 257 -22.93 -15.59 17.68
C TYR A 257 -22.68 -14.11 17.95
N ILE A 258 -22.17 -13.82 19.14
CA ILE A 258 -21.86 -12.47 19.59
C ILE A 258 -20.35 -12.28 19.38
N TYR A 259 -20.00 -11.25 18.62
CA TYR A 259 -18.61 -10.91 18.30
C TYR A 259 -18.26 -9.51 18.78
N GLU A 260 -16.96 -9.33 19.04
CA GLU A 260 -16.32 -8.04 19.24
C GLU A 260 -15.61 -7.66 17.93
N GLU A 261 -15.96 -6.50 17.37
CA GLU A 261 -15.20 -5.85 16.31
C GLU A 261 -13.97 -5.18 16.94
N ASN A 262 -12.90 -5.96 17.06
CA ASN A 262 -11.61 -5.53 17.57
C ASN A 262 -10.73 -5.01 16.41
N ILE A 263 -9.69 -4.26 16.76
CA ILE A 263 -8.70 -3.75 15.81
C ILE A 263 -7.32 -4.15 16.33
N ASP A 264 -6.48 -4.72 15.45
CA ASP A 264 -5.13 -5.16 15.83
C ASP A 264 -4.13 -4.00 15.90
N GLU A 265 -2.89 -4.30 16.29
CA GLU A 265 -1.79 -3.33 16.38
C GLU A 265 -1.46 -2.62 15.05
N ASN A 266 -1.96 -3.14 13.92
CA ASN A 266 -1.78 -2.59 12.56
C ASN A 266 -3.07 -1.91 12.05
N LEU A 267 -3.96 -1.49 12.96
CA LEU A 267 -5.25 -0.85 12.66
C LEU A 267 -6.22 -1.68 11.79
N LYS A 268 -6.03 -3.00 11.70
CA LYS A 268 -6.90 -3.89 10.92
C LYS A 268 -8.04 -4.44 11.77
N LEU A 269 -9.27 -4.27 11.27
CA LEU A 269 -10.50 -4.80 11.89
C LEU A 269 -10.53 -6.34 11.85
N PHE A 270 -10.85 -6.98 12.98
CA PHE A 270 -11.09 -8.41 13.09
C PHE A 270 -12.23 -8.72 14.08
N LEU A 271 -12.86 -9.90 13.93
CA LEU A 271 -13.93 -10.36 14.82
C LEU A 271 -13.41 -11.45 15.77
N SER A 272 -13.49 -11.23 17.08
CA SER A 272 -13.33 -12.27 18.10
C SER A 272 -14.68 -12.60 18.75
N LYS A 273 -14.85 -13.79 19.34
CA LYS A 273 -16.08 -14.13 20.09
C LYS A 273 -16.16 -13.28 21.36
N SER A 274 -17.34 -12.71 21.62
CA SER A 274 -17.59 -11.88 22.80
C SER A 274 -17.98 -12.72 24.02
N THR A 275 -16.97 -13.17 24.77
CA THR A 275 -17.18 -13.83 26.05
C THR A 275 -17.77 -12.86 27.09
N SER A 276 -18.51 -13.38 28.06
CA SER A 276 -19.12 -12.60 29.15
C SER A 276 -19.94 -11.38 28.69
N SER A 277 -20.72 -11.54 27.61
CA SER A 277 -21.63 -10.51 27.08
C SER A 277 -23.06 -10.69 27.61
N THR A 278 -23.84 -9.61 27.64
CA THR A 278 -25.27 -9.66 27.99
C THR A 278 -26.10 -9.55 26.71
N LEU A 279 -26.81 -10.62 26.39
CA LEU A 279 -27.75 -10.68 25.28
C LEU A 279 -29.12 -10.22 25.74
N VAL A 280 -29.78 -9.33 25.00
CA VAL A 280 -31.14 -8.88 25.28
C VAL A 280 -32.08 -9.42 24.20
N ILE A 281 -33.03 -10.27 24.57
CA ILE A 281 -34.04 -10.87 23.68
C ILE A 281 -35.43 -10.40 24.13
N ASN A 282 -36.15 -9.67 23.28
CA ASN A 282 -37.48 -9.13 23.59
C ASN A 282 -37.55 -8.38 24.95
N ASN A 283 -36.51 -7.58 25.23
CA ASN A 283 -36.27 -6.86 26.48
C ASN A 283 -35.98 -7.70 27.73
N ILE A 284 -35.74 -9.01 27.58
CA ILE A 284 -35.24 -9.89 28.65
C ILE A 284 -33.73 -10.00 28.51
N GLU A 285 -32.99 -9.69 29.57
CA GLU A 285 -31.52 -9.81 29.60
C GLU A 285 -31.10 -11.24 30.00
N LEU A 286 -30.12 -11.78 29.27
CA LEU A 286 -29.55 -13.11 29.43
C LEU A 286 -28.03 -12.99 29.39
N PHE A 287 -27.35 -13.49 30.41
CA PHE A 287 -25.89 -13.51 30.44
C PHE A 287 -25.34 -14.64 29.56
N ASN A 288 -24.28 -14.35 28.82
CA ASN A 288 -23.64 -15.27 27.88
C ASN A 288 -22.13 -15.30 28.12
N GLU A 289 -21.62 -16.42 28.64
CA GLU A 289 -20.21 -16.59 28.96
C GLU A 289 -19.33 -16.85 27.73
N ASP A 290 -19.85 -17.54 26.70
CA ASP A 290 -19.05 -18.07 25.58
C ASP A 290 -19.17 -17.27 24.26
N GLY A 291 -20.04 -16.26 24.21
CA GLY A 291 -20.36 -15.50 23.00
C GLY A 291 -21.22 -16.30 21.99
N ILE A 292 -21.88 -17.37 22.42
CA ILE A 292 -22.76 -18.21 21.60
C ILE A 292 -24.06 -18.47 22.37
N TYR A 293 -25.21 -18.32 21.75
CA TYR A 293 -26.51 -18.62 22.38
C TYR A 293 -27.41 -19.37 21.41
N GLU A 294 -27.92 -20.54 21.81
CA GLU A 294 -28.94 -21.26 21.07
C GLU A 294 -30.33 -20.74 21.47
N LEU A 295 -31.01 -20.03 20.57
CA LEU A 295 -32.34 -19.48 20.77
C LEU A 295 -33.40 -20.50 20.32
N PRO A 296 -34.18 -21.11 21.23
CA PRO A 296 -35.32 -21.95 20.87
C PRO A 296 -36.48 -21.11 20.34
N ILE A 297 -37.08 -21.57 19.25
CA ILE A 297 -38.11 -20.86 18.51
C ILE A 297 -39.48 -21.46 18.84
N THR A 298 -40.24 -20.74 19.65
CA THR A 298 -41.48 -21.22 20.29
C THR A 298 -42.73 -20.47 19.87
N THR A 299 -42.58 -19.48 18.98
CA THR A 299 -43.65 -18.62 18.46
C THR A 299 -43.28 -18.10 17.07
N THR A 300 -44.26 -17.68 16.28
CA THR A 300 -44.10 -16.91 15.03
C THR A 300 -43.95 -15.41 15.27
N THR A 301 -44.05 -14.95 16.52
CA THR A 301 -43.80 -13.55 16.88
C THR A 301 -42.31 -13.23 16.71
N PRO A 302 -41.93 -12.12 16.05
CA PRO A 302 -40.53 -11.77 15.88
C PRO A 302 -39.77 -11.60 17.20
N TYR A 303 -38.51 -12.04 17.23
CA TYR A 303 -37.58 -11.77 18.31
C TYR A 303 -36.72 -10.56 17.96
N THR A 304 -36.71 -9.56 18.84
CA THR A 304 -35.85 -8.37 18.78
C THR A 304 -34.65 -8.60 19.68
N ILE A 305 -33.43 -8.57 19.12
CA ILE A 305 -32.22 -9.07 19.78
C ILE A 305 -31.07 -8.06 19.65
N TYR A 306 -30.36 -7.77 20.74
CA TYR A 306 -29.13 -6.98 20.72
C TYR A 306 -28.20 -7.33 21.91
N ALA A 307 -26.91 -7.06 21.80
CA ALA A 307 -25.91 -7.43 22.81
C ALA A 307 -25.26 -6.20 23.46
N LYS A 308 -24.96 -6.31 24.75
CA LYS A 308 -24.26 -5.32 25.59
C LYS A 308 -23.03 -5.95 26.21
N LYS A 309 -21.95 -5.17 26.36
CA LYS A 309 -20.77 -5.50 27.17
C LYS A 309 -20.13 -4.19 27.62
N GLU A 310 -19.60 -4.17 28.84
CA GLU A 310 -18.89 -2.98 29.34
C GLU A 310 -17.64 -2.72 28.49
N GLY A 311 -17.41 -1.46 28.12
CA GLY A 311 -16.31 -1.06 27.22
C GLY A 311 -16.60 -1.16 25.72
N PHE A 312 -17.77 -1.67 25.31
CA PHE A 312 -18.15 -1.82 23.90
C PHE A 312 -19.41 -1.01 23.54
N ILE A 313 -19.54 -0.63 22.26
CA ILE A 313 -20.80 -0.14 21.72
C ILE A 313 -21.80 -1.31 21.65
N THR A 314 -23.02 -1.05 22.13
CA THR A 314 -24.15 -2.00 22.07
C THR A 314 -24.42 -2.38 20.62
N SER A 315 -24.64 -3.67 20.34
CA SER A 315 -24.83 -4.13 18.95
C SER A 315 -26.05 -3.49 18.29
N GLU A 316 -26.06 -3.49 16.97
CA GLU A 316 -27.28 -3.28 16.21
C GLU A 316 -28.36 -4.32 16.58
N ILE A 317 -29.61 -3.97 16.33
CA ILE A 317 -30.77 -4.82 16.62
C ILE A 317 -30.93 -5.85 15.49
N THR A 318 -30.67 -7.11 15.81
CA THR A 318 -31.02 -8.26 14.97
C THR A 318 -32.49 -8.62 15.19
N ILE A 319 -33.25 -8.80 14.11
CA ILE A 319 -34.64 -9.27 14.15
C ILE A 319 -34.71 -10.68 13.56
N ILE A 320 -35.23 -11.63 14.34
CA ILE A 320 -35.57 -12.98 13.88
C ILE A 320 -37.09 -13.01 13.65
N ASN A 321 -37.54 -13.43 12.46
CA ASN A 321 -38.94 -13.51 12.06
C ASN A 321 -39.33 -14.97 11.79
N PRO A 322 -39.81 -15.72 12.79
CA PRO A 322 -40.03 -17.16 12.64
C PRO A 322 -41.25 -17.50 11.77
N THR A 323 -41.19 -18.64 11.10
CA THR A 323 -42.23 -19.13 10.19
C THR A 323 -43.01 -20.31 10.76
N GLU A 324 -44.25 -20.51 10.29
CA GLU A 324 -45.02 -21.72 10.61
C GLU A 324 -44.43 -22.94 9.89
N ASP A 325 -44.53 -24.10 10.53
CA ASP A 325 -44.09 -25.38 9.97
C ASP A 325 -45.21 -25.95 9.08
N ILE A 326 -45.03 -25.86 7.76
CA ILE A 326 -46.00 -26.36 6.79
C ILE A 326 -45.67 -27.82 6.47
N ALA A 327 -46.25 -28.73 7.25
CA ALA A 327 -46.22 -30.15 6.92
C ALA A 327 -46.99 -30.42 5.60
N GLU A 328 -46.28 -30.91 4.58
CA GLU A 328 -46.90 -31.37 3.33
C GLU A 328 -47.76 -32.62 3.60
N GLU A 329 -49.09 -32.47 3.54
CA GLU A 329 -50.02 -33.60 3.56
C GLU A 329 -50.45 -33.93 2.11
N ASP A 330 -49.89 -35.02 1.56
CA ASP A 330 -50.20 -35.57 0.24
C ASP A 330 -51.72 -35.77 0.02
N LYS A 331 -52.34 -35.01 -0.90
CA LYS A 331 -53.63 -35.39 -1.54
C LYS A 331 -53.77 -34.97 -3.01
N GLU A 332 -54.37 -35.87 -3.77
CA GLU A 332 -54.62 -35.78 -5.21
C GLU A 332 -55.66 -34.71 -5.60
N SER A 333 -55.40 -34.09 -6.76
CA SER A 333 -56.33 -33.56 -7.78
C SER A 333 -57.68 -32.94 -7.37
N GLU A 334 -57.92 -31.69 -7.81
CA GLU A 334 -58.77 -31.44 -8.99
C GLU A 334 -58.60 -30.01 -9.56
N ASN A 335 -58.99 -29.81 -10.82
CA ASN A 335 -58.83 -28.55 -11.56
C ASN A 335 -59.64 -27.39 -10.97
N ASN A 336 -59.11 -26.16 -11.04
CA ASN A 336 -59.74 -25.07 -11.79
C ASN A 336 -58.82 -23.85 -12.00
N ASN A 337 -59.27 -22.94 -12.87
CA ASN A 337 -58.44 -22.04 -13.67
C ASN A 337 -58.25 -20.62 -13.06
N TYR A 338 -57.19 -19.93 -13.53
CA TYR A 338 -56.97 -18.47 -13.49
C TYR A 338 -56.54 -17.78 -12.17
N GLY A 339 -55.32 -17.23 -12.13
CA GLY A 339 -54.94 -16.19 -11.15
C GLY A 339 -53.45 -16.06 -10.80
N GLY A 340 -52.65 -15.45 -11.68
CA GLY A 340 -51.38 -14.77 -11.33
C GLY A 340 -50.35 -15.53 -10.48
N SER A 341 -49.47 -16.32 -11.11
CA SER A 341 -48.29 -16.89 -10.46
C SER A 341 -47.25 -15.81 -10.15
N GLY A 342 -47.33 -15.23 -8.94
CA GLY A 342 -46.25 -14.49 -8.30
C GLY A 342 -45.37 -15.44 -7.48
N GLY A 343 -44.74 -16.41 -8.16
CA GLY A 343 -43.93 -17.43 -7.49
C GLY A 343 -42.72 -16.81 -6.78
N SER A 344 -42.74 -16.85 -5.44
CA SER A 344 -41.55 -16.62 -4.62
C SER A 344 -40.53 -17.70 -4.92
N ILE A 345 -39.59 -17.41 -5.83
CA ILE A 345 -38.46 -18.30 -6.08
C ILE A 345 -37.65 -18.34 -4.78
N ASN A 346 -37.62 -19.50 -4.13
CA ASN A 346 -36.61 -19.81 -3.11
C ASN A 346 -35.25 -19.85 -3.80
N VAL A 347 -34.62 -18.70 -3.95
CA VAL A 347 -33.26 -18.57 -4.48
C VAL A 347 -32.33 -19.19 -3.44
N VAL A 348 -31.85 -20.41 -3.73
CA VAL A 348 -30.81 -21.07 -2.94
C VAL A 348 -29.61 -20.14 -2.89
N ASP A 349 -29.18 -19.75 -1.68
CA ASP A 349 -28.00 -18.92 -1.53
C ASP A 349 -26.75 -19.78 -1.69
N ASN A 350 -25.99 -19.54 -2.76
CA ASN A 350 -24.76 -20.24 -3.08
C ASN A 350 -23.52 -19.43 -2.66
N THR A 351 -23.70 -18.30 -1.95
CA THR A 351 -22.63 -17.41 -1.49
C THR A 351 -21.58 -18.17 -0.67
N PRO A 352 -20.29 -18.15 -1.06
CA PRO A 352 -19.24 -18.79 -0.29
C PRO A 352 -19.02 -18.13 1.06
N THR A 353 -18.84 -18.95 2.09
CA THR A 353 -18.56 -18.50 3.47
C THR A 353 -17.14 -17.93 3.61
N SER A 354 -16.92 -17.08 4.62
CA SER A 354 -15.58 -16.56 4.96
C SER A 354 -14.54 -17.68 5.20
N ALA A 355 -14.97 -18.84 5.68
CA ALA A 355 -14.11 -20.01 5.86
C ALA A 355 -13.65 -20.60 4.51
N GLN A 356 -14.57 -20.82 3.56
CA GLN A 356 -14.25 -21.29 2.21
C GLN A 356 -13.35 -20.30 1.46
N ILE A 357 -13.61 -18.98 1.59
CA ILE A 357 -12.77 -17.91 1.01
C ILE A 357 -11.34 -17.97 1.56
N THR A 358 -11.19 -18.12 2.88
CA THR A 358 -9.89 -18.21 3.55
C THR A 358 -9.15 -19.50 3.19
N GLU A 359 -9.86 -20.63 3.10
CA GLU A 359 -9.29 -21.90 2.67
C GLU A 359 -8.81 -21.84 1.21
N ALA A 360 -9.61 -21.27 0.32
CA ALA A 360 -9.26 -21.09 -1.10
C ALA A 360 -8.00 -20.23 -1.26
N ALA A 361 -7.96 -19.06 -0.62
CA ALA A 361 -6.77 -18.20 -0.64
C ALA A 361 -5.52 -18.92 -0.11
N ASN A 362 -5.64 -19.65 1.00
CA ASN A 362 -4.51 -20.40 1.57
C ASN A 362 -4.06 -21.57 0.67
N LYS A 363 -4.97 -22.27 -0.03
CA LYS A 363 -4.61 -23.29 -1.01
C LYS A 363 -3.78 -22.70 -2.16
N ILE A 364 -4.22 -21.58 -2.74
CA ILE A 364 -3.50 -20.88 -3.83
C ILE A 364 -2.10 -20.42 -3.37
N LEU A 365 -2.00 -19.81 -2.20
CA LEU A 365 -0.71 -19.36 -1.64
C LEU A 365 0.24 -20.53 -1.31
N ASN A 366 -0.31 -21.67 -0.87
CA ASN A 366 0.49 -22.89 -0.68
C ASN A 366 0.91 -23.49 -2.03
N TYR A 367 0.04 -23.47 -3.04
CA TYR A 367 0.39 -23.88 -4.40
C TYR A 367 1.59 -23.08 -4.93
N PHE A 368 1.56 -21.74 -4.83
CA PHE A 368 2.69 -20.89 -5.22
C PHE A 368 4.01 -21.28 -4.55
N LYS A 369 4.00 -21.60 -3.25
CA LYS A 369 5.20 -22.09 -2.53
C LYS A 369 5.76 -23.40 -3.12
N THR A 370 4.92 -24.26 -3.71
CA THR A 370 5.39 -25.49 -4.38
C THR A 370 6.00 -25.25 -5.76
N GLN A 371 5.70 -24.11 -6.39
CA GLN A 371 6.15 -23.77 -7.75
C GLN A 371 7.38 -22.85 -7.77
N GLN A 372 7.94 -22.52 -6.60
CA GLN A 372 9.10 -21.65 -6.48
C GLN A 372 10.40 -22.37 -6.91
N ALA A 373 11.13 -21.78 -7.84
CA ALA A 373 12.41 -22.29 -8.33
C ALA A 373 13.57 -22.02 -7.36
N GLU A 374 14.75 -22.59 -7.62
CA GLU A 374 15.93 -22.47 -6.75
C GLU A 374 16.47 -21.02 -6.68
N ASP A 375 16.21 -20.20 -7.69
CA ASP A 375 16.56 -18.77 -7.74
C ASP A 375 15.54 -17.86 -7.03
N GLY A 376 14.49 -18.43 -6.43
CA GLY A 376 13.42 -17.72 -5.74
C GLY A 376 12.25 -17.30 -6.64
N SER A 377 12.36 -17.44 -7.97
CA SER A 377 11.31 -17.08 -8.94
C SER A 377 10.11 -18.01 -8.87
N ILE A 378 8.97 -17.56 -9.40
CA ILE A 378 7.84 -18.43 -9.76
C ILE A 378 7.48 -18.13 -11.22
N LEU A 379 7.78 -19.10 -12.10
CA LEU A 379 7.78 -19.03 -13.57
C LEU A 379 8.72 -18.00 -14.19
N ASP A 380 8.46 -16.72 -13.96
CA ASP A 380 9.05 -15.56 -14.64
C ASP A 380 8.90 -14.30 -13.78
N GLY A 381 9.59 -13.20 -14.11
CA GLY A 381 9.47 -11.92 -13.39
C GLY A 381 8.06 -11.33 -13.42
N GLY A 382 7.42 -11.41 -14.58
CA GLY A 382 6.01 -11.09 -14.81
C GLY A 382 5.10 -11.64 -13.73
N THR A 383 5.19 -12.95 -13.51
CA THR A 383 4.34 -13.76 -12.65
C THR A 383 4.78 -13.72 -11.19
N SER A 384 6.09 -13.66 -10.93
CA SER A 384 6.65 -13.51 -9.58
C SER A 384 6.14 -12.25 -8.88
N ASP A 385 6.03 -11.14 -9.61
CA ASP A 385 5.50 -9.87 -9.09
C ASP A 385 4.01 -9.93 -8.72
N TRP A 386 3.18 -10.55 -9.56
CA TRP A 386 1.76 -10.76 -9.24
C TRP A 386 1.56 -11.68 -8.02
N ILE A 387 2.45 -12.67 -7.87
CA ILE A 387 2.41 -13.59 -6.74
C ILE A 387 2.93 -12.91 -5.46
N ALA A 388 3.93 -12.02 -5.55
CA ALA A 388 4.34 -11.18 -4.44
C ALA A 388 3.18 -10.29 -3.95
N MET A 389 2.42 -9.67 -4.87
CA MET A 389 1.18 -8.97 -4.54
C MET A 389 0.12 -9.89 -3.91
N SER A 390 -0.01 -11.13 -4.37
CA SER A 390 -0.91 -12.13 -3.77
C SER A 390 -0.51 -12.52 -2.33
N PHE A 391 0.79 -12.65 -2.03
CA PHE A 391 1.27 -12.85 -0.66
C PHE A 391 1.02 -11.60 0.21
N GLY A 392 1.28 -10.40 -0.31
CA GLY A 392 1.01 -9.13 0.36
C GLY A 392 -0.47 -8.93 0.70
N ALA A 393 -1.40 -9.38 -0.16
CA ALA A 393 -2.84 -9.36 0.13
C ALA A 393 -3.22 -10.11 1.42
N ASN A 394 -2.45 -11.14 1.76
CA ASN A 394 -2.59 -11.95 2.97
C ASN A 394 -1.55 -11.60 4.06
N GLY A 395 -0.92 -10.42 3.99
CA GLY A 395 0.04 -9.93 4.98
C GLY A 395 1.37 -10.70 5.05
N GLN A 396 1.72 -11.48 4.02
CA GLN A 396 2.99 -12.20 3.95
C GLN A 396 4.00 -11.41 3.12
N TYR A 397 5.16 -11.10 3.70
CA TYR A 397 6.28 -10.48 2.99
C TYR A 397 6.94 -11.50 2.06
N ALA A 398 7.31 -11.09 0.83
CA ALA A 398 8.02 -11.95 -0.12
C ALA A 398 9.37 -12.50 0.42
N LYS A 399 9.94 -11.86 1.45
CA LYS A 399 11.18 -12.24 2.14
C LYS A 399 11.00 -13.49 3.01
N ASP A 400 9.76 -13.83 3.37
CA ASP A 400 9.43 -15.05 4.13
C ASP A 400 9.03 -16.22 3.21
N ILE A 401 8.87 -15.97 1.92
CA ILE A 401 8.52 -16.97 0.91
C ILE A 401 9.80 -17.57 0.33
N LYS A 402 10.29 -18.63 0.98
CA LYS A 402 11.60 -19.24 0.70
C LYS A 402 11.46 -20.58 -0.01
N ASN A 403 12.30 -20.81 -1.03
CA ASN A 403 12.44 -22.13 -1.63
C ASN A 403 13.00 -23.11 -0.60
N ALA A 404 12.36 -24.28 -0.46
CA ALA A 404 12.67 -25.25 0.58
C ALA A 404 14.05 -25.94 0.45
N ILE A 405 14.74 -25.79 -0.69
CA ILE A 405 16.02 -26.42 -0.99
C ILE A 405 17.16 -25.38 -0.97
N SER A 406 17.01 -24.28 -1.72
CA SER A 406 18.04 -23.25 -1.84
C SER A 406 18.00 -22.20 -0.73
N ASN A 407 16.87 -22.06 -0.03
CA ASN A 407 16.57 -20.98 0.92
C ASN A 407 16.56 -19.57 0.30
N THR A 408 16.68 -19.44 -1.03
CA THR A 408 16.45 -18.21 -1.78
C THR A 408 14.98 -17.80 -1.66
N THR A 409 14.72 -16.51 -1.50
CA THR A 409 13.37 -15.98 -1.25
C THR A 409 12.77 -15.36 -2.51
N LEU A 410 11.43 -15.22 -2.55
CA LEU A 410 10.74 -14.51 -3.64
C LEU A 410 11.21 -13.05 -3.71
N PHE A 411 11.49 -12.45 -2.55
CA PHE A 411 12.09 -11.12 -2.43
C PHE A 411 13.47 -11.04 -3.11
N ASP A 412 14.35 -12.02 -2.90
CA ASP A 412 15.69 -12.02 -3.50
C ASP A 412 15.63 -12.03 -5.03
N TYR A 413 14.66 -12.74 -5.61
CA TYR A 413 14.43 -12.76 -7.04
C TYR A 413 13.89 -11.40 -7.55
N ILE A 414 12.78 -10.92 -7.00
CA ILE A 414 12.14 -9.69 -7.49
C ILE A 414 13.04 -8.46 -7.26
N TYR A 415 13.65 -8.29 -6.09
CA TYR A 415 14.48 -7.11 -5.78
C TYR A 415 15.73 -7.00 -6.69
N ASN A 416 16.25 -8.15 -7.13
CA ASN A 416 17.39 -8.24 -8.05
C ASN A 416 16.97 -8.49 -9.51
N TYR A 417 15.68 -8.40 -9.83
CA TYR A 417 15.17 -8.71 -11.15
C TYR A 417 15.76 -7.79 -12.22
N ASN A 418 15.98 -8.35 -13.40
CA ASN A 418 16.62 -7.68 -14.52
C ASN A 418 15.71 -7.73 -15.75
N PHE A 419 15.21 -6.56 -16.14
CA PHE A 419 14.29 -6.32 -17.26
C PHE A 419 14.89 -6.54 -18.66
N THR A 420 15.93 -7.37 -18.77
CA THR A 420 16.43 -7.91 -20.05
C THR A 420 15.83 -9.28 -20.39
N ASP A 421 14.91 -9.79 -19.57
CA ASP A 421 14.23 -11.06 -19.82
C ASP A 421 13.32 -10.94 -21.07
N PRO A 422 13.37 -11.89 -22.03
CA PRO A 422 12.50 -11.87 -23.21
C PRO A 422 10.99 -11.92 -22.93
N SER A 423 10.56 -12.27 -21.71
CA SER A 423 9.16 -12.25 -21.29
C SER A 423 8.63 -10.84 -21.00
N ASP A 424 9.49 -9.86 -20.70
CA ASP A 424 9.10 -8.44 -20.55
C ASP A 424 8.90 -7.77 -21.91
N MET A 425 7.89 -8.21 -22.65
CA MET A 425 7.54 -7.69 -23.98
C MET A 425 7.05 -6.22 -23.97
N ASN A 426 6.70 -5.69 -22.79
CA ASN A 426 6.32 -4.29 -22.61
C ASN A 426 6.84 -3.73 -21.28
N LEU A 427 7.95 -3.00 -21.35
CA LEU A 427 8.62 -2.41 -20.19
C LEU A 427 7.79 -1.33 -19.48
N CYS A 428 6.92 -0.64 -20.22
CA CYS A 428 6.13 0.47 -19.67
C CYS A 428 4.96 0.01 -18.79
N VAL A 429 4.52 -1.24 -18.89
CA VAL A 429 3.71 -1.90 -17.84
C VAL A 429 4.58 -2.66 -16.82
N ALA A 430 5.75 -3.17 -17.22
CA ALA A 430 6.64 -3.90 -16.33
C ALA A 430 7.17 -3.05 -15.16
N TYR A 431 7.67 -1.82 -15.39
CA TYR A 431 8.18 -0.99 -14.28
C TYR A 431 7.09 -0.62 -13.27
N PRO A 432 5.89 -0.14 -13.68
CA PRO A 432 4.78 0.05 -12.75
C PRO A 432 4.40 -1.21 -11.96
N ARG A 433 4.21 -2.34 -12.64
CA ARG A 433 3.90 -3.65 -12.04
C ARG A 433 4.93 -4.07 -11.00
N HIS A 434 6.20 -3.86 -11.29
CA HIS A 434 7.30 -4.22 -10.40
C HIS A 434 7.39 -3.30 -9.17
N ILE A 435 7.15 -1.99 -9.33
CA ILE A 435 6.99 -1.06 -8.19
C ILE A 435 5.88 -1.57 -7.25
N LEU A 436 4.73 -1.96 -7.79
CA LEU A 436 3.62 -2.50 -7.00
C LEU A 436 3.99 -3.78 -6.25
N ALA A 437 4.75 -4.69 -6.86
CA ALA A 437 5.22 -5.91 -6.22
C ALA A 437 6.25 -5.66 -5.10
N LEU A 438 7.17 -4.71 -5.31
CA LEU A 438 8.15 -4.30 -4.29
C LEU A 438 7.45 -3.65 -3.09
N LEU A 439 6.48 -2.76 -3.31
CA LEU A 439 5.65 -2.16 -2.24
C LEU A 439 4.82 -3.22 -1.49
N ALA A 440 4.22 -4.18 -2.22
CA ALA A 440 3.52 -5.32 -1.61
C ALA A 440 4.46 -6.30 -0.88
N SER A 441 5.78 -6.14 -1.04
CA SER A 441 6.83 -6.91 -0.38
C SER A 441 7.51 -6.14 0.76
N GLY A 442 7.02 -4.96 1.13
CA GLY A 442 7.56 -4.13 2.20
C GLY A 442 8.86 -3.40 1.82
N VAL A 443 9.06 -3.06 0.55
CA VAL A 443 10.12 -2.13 0.12
C VAL A 443 9.66 -0.69 0.36
N ALA A 444 10.51 0.14 0.95
CA ALA A 444 10.20 1.54 1.21
C ALA A 444 10.06 2.35 -0.10
N LYS A 445 9.16 3.35 -0.12
CA LYS A 445 9.00 4.26 -1.28
C LYS A 445 10.28 5.05 -1.62
N THR A 446 11.16 5.21 -0.64
CA THR A 446 12.47 5.88 -0.72
C THR A 446 13.61 4.94 -1.12
N ASP A 447 13.35 3.66 -1.37
CA ASP A 447 14.36 2.70 -1.79
C ASP A 447 14.92 3.06 -3.18
N ASN A 448 16.22 2.91 -3.37
CA ASN A 448 16.91 3.22 -4.63
C ASN A 448 16.34 2.45 -5.83
N LYS A 449 15.84 1.21 -5.64
CA LYS A 449 15.15 0.44 -6.70
C LYS A 449 13.82 1.07 -7.09
N ILE A 450 13.02 1.50 -6.11
CA ILE A 450 11.76 2.20 -6.36
C ILE A 450 12.01 3.53 -7.09
N ILE A 451 13.03 4.29 -6.67
CA ILE A 451 13.42 5.55 -7.30
C ILE A 451 13.91 5.34 -8.74
N ASP A 452 14.75 4.32 -8.99
CA ASP A 452 15.20 3.95 -10.34
C ASP A 452 14.01 3.61 -11.26
N LEU A 453 13.10 2.73 -10.83
CA LEU A 453 11.92 2.36 -11.61
C LEU A 453 11.00 3.55 -11.90
N LYS A 454 10.80 4.43 -10.91
CA LYS A 454 10.06 5.70 -11.10
C LYS A 454 10.74 6.60 -12.12
N ASN A 455 12.07 6.64 -12.15
CA ASN A 455 12.82 7.40 -13.15
C ASN A 455 12.69 6.77 -14.54
N LYS A 456 12.60 5.43 -14.65
CA LYS A 456 12.38 4.73 -15.93
C LYS A 456 11.00 5.00 -16.52
N ILE A 457 9.94 4.97 -15.70
CA ILE A 457 8.57 5.39 -16.06
C ILE A 457 8.57 6.78 -16.72
N ASN A 458 9.37 7.71 -16.20
CA ASN A 458 9.45 9.08 -16.70
C ASN A 458 10.39 9.29 -17.91
N ASN A 459 11.40 8.43 -18.12
CA ASN A 459 12.51 8.72 -19.05
C ASN A 459 12.82 7.65 -20.10
N GLU A 460 12.51 6.36 -19.89
CA GLU A 460 12.85 5.27 -20.84
C GLU A 460 11.82 5.14 -21.98
N ASN A 461 11.50 6.26 -22.63
CA ASN A 461 10.49 6.39 -23.69
C ASN A 461 9.06 6.01 -23.30
N CYS A 462 8.78 5.68 -22.03
CA CYS A 462 7.44 5.34 -21.58
C CYS A 462 6.48 6.52 -21.49
N TYR A 463 6.96 7.76 -21.42
CA TYR A 463 6.12 8.95 -21.53
C TYR A 463 6.63 9.84 -22.67
N GLN A 464 5.85 9.95 -23.75
CA GLN A 464 6.22 10.69 -24.96
C GLN A 464 5.00 11.36 -25.58
N ASN A 465 5.15 12.60 -26.04
CA ASN A 465 4.10 13.35 -26.76
C ASN A 465 2.73 13.38 -26.04
N SER A 466 2.74 13.48 -24.70
CA SER A 466 1.54 13.41 -23.85
C SER A 466 0.76 12.09 -23.93
N LEU A 467 1.45 10.98 -24.22
CA LEU A 467 0.95 9.61 -24.13
C LEU A 467 1.88 8.78 -23.25
N TYR A 468 1.31 7.80 -22.55
CA TYR A 468 2.06 6.81 -21.78
C TYR A 468 2.02 5.44 -22.47
N GLY A 469 3.14 4.72 -22.47
CA GLY A 469 3.24 3.34 -22.91
C GLY A 469 2.84 3.08 -24.38
N GLN A 470 2.23 1.92 -24.61
CA GLN A 470 1.73 1.48 -25.92
C GLN A 470 0.27 1.89 -26.15
N THR A 471 -0.19 1.83 -27.40
CA THR A 471 -1.59 2.15 -27.73
C THR A 471 -2.59 1.27 -26.97
N GLY A 472 -3.46 1.91 -26.19
CA GLY A 472 -4.43 1.29 -25.30
C GLY A 472 -4.51 2.11 -24.01
N ILE A 473 -4.98 1.49 -22.93
CA ILE A 473 -4.97 2.10 -21.58
C ILE A 473 -4.34 1.20 -20.52
N ASN A 474 -3.89 -0.01 -20.88
CA ASN A 474 -3.34 -0.97 -19.93
C ASN A 474 -2.11 -0.41 -19.19
N ASP A 475 -1.23 0.25 -19.93
CA ASP A 475 0.01 0.81 -19.39
C ASP A 475 -0.31 2.02 -18.49
N ASP A 476 -1.25 2.87 -18.90
CA ASP A 476 -1.79 4.00 -18.14
C ASP A 476 -2.40 3.57 -16.79
N ILE A 477 -3.19 2.48 -16.75
CA ILE A 477 -3.80 1.94 -15.53
C ILE A 477 -2.74 1.64 -14.47
N PHE A 478 -1.68 0.91 -14.86
CA PHE A 478 -0.62 0.54 -13.92
C PHE A 478 0.30 1.71 -13.59
N ALA A 479 0.58 2.60 -14.54
CA ALA A 479 1.30 3.83 -14.28
C ALA A 479 0.57 4.73 -13.27
N LEU A 480 -0.76 4.88 -13.40
CA LEU A 480 -1.58 5.60 -12.43
C LEU A 480 -1.49 4.97 -11.04
N LEU A 481 -1.74 3.65 -10.94
CA LEU A 481 -1.63 2.91 -9.67
C LEU A 481 -0.27 3.09 -8.99
N SER A 482 0.82 2.88 -9.73
CA SER A 482 2.18 2.93 -9.18
C SER A 482 2.63 4.35 -8.82
N LEU A 483 2.40 5.36 -9.68
CA LEU A 483 2.76 6.75 -9.38
C LEU A 483 1.93 7.29 -8.21
N SER A 484 0.62 6.99 -8.15
CA SER A 484 -0.22 7.32 -6.98
C SER A 484 0.23 6.59 -5.71
N ALA A 485 0.72 5.34 -5.81
CA ALA A 485 1.25 4.61 -4.66
C ALA A 485 2.55 5.23 -4.12
N LEU A 486 3.35 5.84 -4.99
CA LEU A 486 4.58 6.57 -4.65
C LEU A 486 4.36 8.02 -4.21
N ASP A 487 3.10 8.44 -4.00
CA ASP A 487 2.73 9.81 -3.65
C ASP A 487 3.29 10.86 -4.64
N TYR A 488 3.35 10.51 -5.92
CA TYR A 488 3.75 11.41 -7.00
C TYR A 488 2.76 12.59 -7.12
N ASP A 489 3.23 13.76 -7.56
CA ASP A 489 2.36 14.94 -7.68
C ASP A 489 1.17 14.65 -8.61
N ILE A 490 -0.01 14.65 -8.01
CA ILE A 490 -1.29 14.34 -8.66
C ILE A 490 -1.70 15.40 -9.69
N ASN A 491 -1.07 16.58 -9.66
CA ASN A 491 -1.26 17.67 -10.61
C ASN A 491 -0.22 17.68 -11.75
N SER A 492 0.74 16.74 -11.73
CA SER A 492 1.77 16.65 -12.76
C SER A 492 1.18 16.31 -14.15
N GLN A 493 1.84 16.77 -15.21
CA GLN A 493 1.36 16.59 -16.57
C GLN A 493 1.20 15.11 -16.96
N ILE A 494 2.12 14.24 -16.52
CA ILE A 494 2.04 12.80 -16.77
C ILE A 494 0.79 12.16 -16.14
N ILE A 495 0.43 12.51 -14.89
CA ILE A 495 -0.80 12.04 -14.25
C ILE A 495 -2.05 12.58 -14.97
N SER A 496 -2.02 13.85 -15.37
CA SER A 496 -3.12 14.46 -16.13
C SER A 496 -3.33 13.74 -17.47
N ASP A 497 -2.27 13.47 -18.22
CA ASP A 497 -2.31 12.82 -19.53
C ASP A 497 -2.77 11.36 -19.42
N ILE A 498 -2.21 10.59 -18.48
CA ILE A 498 -2.63 9.22 -18.14
C ILE A 498 -4.12 9.17 -17.81
N LYS A 499 -4.60 10.05 -16.91
CA LYS A 499 -6.02 10.16 -16.56
C LYS A 499 -6.87 10.47 -17.79
N ASN A 500 -6.47 11.46 -18.60
CA ASN A 500 -7.26 11.86 -19.76
C ASN A 500 -7.34 10.74 -20.81
N THR A 501 -6.27 9.96 -20.99
CA THR A 501 -6.22 8.78 -21.87
C THR A 501 -7.19 7.72 -21.37
N ILE A 502 -7.11 7.32 -20.10
CA ILE A 502 -8.05 6.38 -19.46
C ILE A 502 -9.51 6.86 -19.63
N LEU A 503 -9.82 8.12 -19.26
CA LEU A 503 -11.18 8.65 -19.34
C LEU A 503 -11.71 8.73 -20.78
N SER A 504 -10.83 8.90 -21.78
CA SER A 504 -11.23 8.97 -23.19
C SER A 504 -11.60 7.61 -23.80
N ASP A 505 -11.18 6.51 -23.18
CA ASP A 505 -11.48 5.15 -23.61
C ASP A 505 -12.85 4.66 -23.13
N GLN A 506 -13.47 5.31 -22.13
CA GLN A 506 -14.80 4.91 -21.66
C GLN A 506 -15.83 5.04 -22.78
N ASN A 507 -16.42 3.91 -23.16
CA ASN A 507 -17.40 3.88 -24.24
C ASN A 507 -18.83 4.21 -23.73
N SER A 508 -19.79 4.32 -24.65
CA SER A 508 -21.18 4.71 -24.34
C SER A 508 -21.99 3.74 -23.46
N ASN A 509 -21.56 2.49 -23.28
CA ASN A 509 -22.12 1.53 -22.34
C ASN A 509 -21.46 1.56 -20.94
N GLY A 510 -20.41 2.37 -20.76
CA GLY A 510 -19.70 2.56 -19.50
C GLY A 510 -18.44 1.70 -19.33
N ALA A 511 -18.20 0.71 -20.18
CA ALA A 511 -16.97 -0.08 -20.12
C ALA A 511 -15.74 0.68 -20.63
N PHE A 512 -14.59 0.21 -20.18
CA PHE A 512 -13.29 0.48 -20.78
C PHE A 512 -12.88 -0.70 -21.68
N THR A 513 -11.80 -0.54 -22.45
CA THR A 513 -11.45 -1.44 -23.56
C THR A 513 -10.06 -2.05 -23.45
N TRP A 514 -9.99 -3.34 -23.78
CA TRP A 514 -8.74 -4.01 -24.09
C TRP A 514 -8.55 -3.97 -25.61
N THR A 515 -7.59 -3.17 -26.10
CA THR A 515 -7.31 -3.01 -27.54
C THR A 515 -8.55 -2.59 -28.39
N GLY A 516 -9.46 -1.80 -27.81
CA GLY A 516 -10.70 -1.36 -28.45
C GLY A 516 -11.92 -2.25 -28.23
N TYR A 517 -11.77 -3.40 -27.56
CA TYR A 517 -12.88 -4.29 -27.20
C TYR A 517 -13.34 -4.07 -25.75
N PRO A 518 -14.62 -3.77 -25.48
CA PRO A 518 -15.15 -3.62 -24.12
C PRO A 518 -14.93 -4.88 -23.27
N GLY A 519 -14.33 -4.73 -22.08
CA GLY A 519 -14.00 -5.85 -21.19
C GLY A 519 -14.34 -5.56 -19.72
N ALA A 520 -14.83 -6.57 -19.00
CA ALA A 520 -15.15 -6.46 -17.57
C ALA A 520 -13.88 -6.45 -16.70
N ASP A 521 -12.86 -7.21 -17.12
CA ASP A 521 -11.50 -7.22 -16.60
C ASP A 521 -10.87 -5.82 -16.58
N VAL A 522 -10.73 -5.19 -17.76
CA VAL A 522 -10.15 -3.85 -17.89
C VAL A 522 -11.03 -2.79 -17.20
N THR A 523 -12.35 -2.94 -17.24
CA THR A 523 -13.26 -2.03 -16.51
C THR A 523 -13.05 -2.12 -15.00
N GLY A 524 -12.87 -3.31 -14.44
CA GLY A 524 -12.55 -3.51 -13.03
C GLY A 524 -11.20 -2.90 -12.64
N ALA A 525 -10.16 -3.10 -13.46
CA ALA A 525 -8.84 -2.51 -13.25
C ALA A 525 -8.85 -0.97 -13.34
N VAL A 526 -9.61 -0.39 -14.27
CA VAL A 526 -9.80 1.07 -14.36
C VAL A 526 -10.53 1.62 -13.15
N ILE A 527 -11.63 0.98 -12.70
CA ILE A 527 -12.32 1.38 -11.46
C ILE A 527 -11.31 1.40 -10.30
N ASN A 528 -10.52 0.34 -10.12
CA ASN A 528 -9.54 0.28 -9.05
C ASN A 528 -8.47 1.39 -9.16
N ALA A 529 -7.92 1.65 -10.35
CA ALA A 529 -6.91 2.68 -10.55
C ALA A 529 -7.44 4.11 -10.34
N LEU A 530 -8.66 4.39 -10.83
CA LEU A 530 -9.29 5.70 -10.69
C LEU A 530 -9.70 5.96 -9.23
N ASP A 531 -10.33 4.99 -8.56
CA ASP A 531 -10.72 5.09 -7.14
C ASP A 531 -9.51 5.32 -6.23
N TYR A 532 -8.43 4.55 -6.43
CA TYR A 532 -7.19 4.79 -5.71
C TYR A 532 -6.59 6.16 -6.01
N GLY A 533 -6.62 6.61 -7.27
CA GLY A 533 -6.25 7.97 -7.65
C GLY A 533 -7.09 9.03 -6.92
N GLN A 534 -8.41 8.84 -6.80
CA GLN A 534 -9.30 9.74 -6.06
C GLN A 534 -8.91 9.81 -4.57
N SER A 535 -8.52 8.69 -3.95
CA SER A 535 -7.99 8.68 -2.58
C SER A 535 -6.71 9.52 -2.40
N LYS A 536 -5.97 9.75 -3.49
CA LYS A 536 -4.78 10.61 -3.57
C LYS A 536 -5.07 12.03 -4.09
N GLY A 537 -6.35 12.41 -4.20
CA GLY A 537 -6.77 13.75 -4.60
C GLY A 537 -7.02 13.94 -6.10
N LEU A 538 -7.01 12.87 -6.91
CA LEU A 538 -7.35 12.96 -8.33
C LEU A 538 -8.82 13.32 -8.51
N SER A 539 -9.11 14.39 -9.25
CA SER A 539 -10.50 14.75 -9.58
C SER A 539 -11.02 13.90 -10.75
N ILE A 540 -12.08 13.13 -10.47
CA ILE A 540 -12.82 12.26 -11.40
C ILE A 540 -14.33 12.55 -11.24
N GLU A 541 -15.03 12.67 -12.37
CA GLU A 541 -16.49 12.84 -12.38
C GLU A 541 -17.19 11.54 -11.93
N SER A 542 -18.12 11.64 -10.98
CA SER A 542 -18.77 10.45 -10.36
C SER A 542 -19.57 9.60 -11.36
N SER A 543 -19.97 10.17 -12.49
CA SER A 543 -20.62 9.47 -13.60
C SER A 543 -19.71 8.41 -14.25
N VAL A 544 -18.39 8.61 -14.28
CA VAL A 544 -17.43 7.66 -14.87
C VAL A 544 -17.47 6.33 -14.13
N ILE A 545 -17.26 6.36 -12.82
CA ILE A 545 -17.32 5.18 -11.94
C ILE A 545 -18.72 4.57 -11.92
N THR A 546 -19.77 5.41 -11.91
CA THR A 546 -21.16 4.94 -11.94
C THR A 546 -21.47 4.16 -13.24
N ASN A 547 -21.04 4.67 -14.39
CA ASN A 547 -21.23 4.01 -15.69
C ASN A 547 -20.43 2.70 -15.77
N ALA A 548 -19.19 2.69 -15.29
CA ALA A 548 -18.35 1.49 -15.22
C ALA A 548 -18.97 0.40 -14.33
N LYS A 549 -19.50 0.77 -13.15
CA LYS A 549 -20.23 -0.14 -12.26
C LYS A 549 -21.51 -0.68 -12.90
N ASN A 550 -22.26 0.17 -13.60
CA ASN A 550 -23.46 -0.24 -14.33
C ASN A 550 -23.14 -1.23 -15.46
N TYR A 551 -22.03 -1.02 -16.18
CA TYR A 551 -21.54 -1.99 -17.16
C TYR A 551 -21.29 -3.36 -16.50
N LEU A 552 -20.47 -3.41 -15.43
CA LEU A 552 -20.18 -4.66 -14.72
C LEU A 552 -21.46 -5.36 -14.22
N LYS A 553 -22.42 -4.63 -13.63
CA LYS A 553 -23.73 -5.18 -13.24
C LYS A 553 -24.50 -5.76 -14.43
N SER A 554 -24.48 -5.09 -15.58
CA SER A 554 -25.22 -5.51 -16.77
C SER A 554 -24.60 -6.70 -17.50
N THR A 555 -23.30 -6.95 -17.32
CA THR A 555 -22.55 -8.04 -17.95
C THR A 555 -22.25 -9.21 -17.01
N GLN A 556 -22.66 -9.13 -15.74
CA GLN A 556 -22.50 -10.22 -14.78
C GLN A 556 -23.29 -11.46 -15.22
N LEU A 557 -22.60 -12.59 -15.37
CA LEU A 557 -23.18 -13.85 -15.79
C LEU A 557 -23.94 -14.52 -14.63
N SER A 558 -24.79 -15.49 -14.96
CA SER A 558 -25.78 -16.01 -13.99
C SER A 558 -25.19 -16.79 -12.82
N ASP A 559 -23.94 -17.24 -12.94
CA ASP A 559 -23.08 -17.89 -11.94
C ASP A 559 -22.29 -16.86 -11.10
N GLY A 560 -22.57 -15.56 -11.26
CA GLY A 560 -21.98 -14.48 -10.50
C GLY A 560 -20.69 -13.90 -11.09
N GLY A 561 -20.14 -14.49 -12.15
CA GLY A 561 -18.86 -14.08 -12.73
C GLY A 561 -18.92 -13.17 -13.96
N TRP A 562 -17.75 -13.03 -14.58
CA TRP A 562 -17.57 -12.42 -15.89
C TRP A 562 -16.60 -13.26 -16.74
N GLY A 563 -16.74 -13.16 -18.05
CA GLY A 563 -15.90 -13.80 -19.06
C GLY A 563 -16.57 -13.75 -20.43
N TYR A 564 -15.96 -14.34 -21.45
CA TYR A 564 -16.55 -14.40 -22.80
C TYR A 564 -17.52 -15.58 -22.90
N GLU A 565 -18.83 -15.29 -22.86
CA GLU A 565 -19.97 -16.24 -22.83
C GLU A 565 -20.05 -17.15 -21.58
N THR A 566 -18.91 -17.56 -21.02
CA THR A 566 -18.76 -18.31 -19.77
C THR A 566 -17.85 -17.54 -18.81
N SER A 567 -18.15 -17.60 -17.50
CA SER A 567 -17.31 -16.97 -16.47
C SER A 567 -15.94 -17.62 -16.35
N ASP A 568 -14.90 -16.80 -16.17
CA ASP A 568 -13.53 -17.24 -15.95
C ASP A 568 -12.89 -16.54 -14.74
N VAL A 569 -11.82 -17.15 -14.21
CA VAL A 569 -11.16 -16.71 -12.98
C VAL A 569 -10.41 -15.38 -13.17
N LEU A 570 -9.79 -15.15 -14.33
CA LEU A 570 -9.04 -13.93 -14.63
C LEU A 570 -9.98 -12.72 -14.67
N THR A 571 -10.99 -12.77 -15.54
CA THR A 571 -11.95 -11.69 -15.77
C THR A 571 -12.74 -11.40 -14.50
N THR A 572 -13.16 -12.44 -13.78
CA THR A 572 -13.88 -12.27 -12.51
C THR A 572 -12.98 -11.67 -11.43
N SER A 573 -11.72 -12.08 -11.31
CA SER A 573 -10.77 -11.48 -10.36
C SER A 573 -10.56 -9.99 -10.63
N TRP A 574 -10.29 -9.61 -11.87
CA TRP A 574 -10.06 -8.20 -12.24
C TRP A 574 -11.30 -7.33 -12.05
N SER A 575 -12.49 -7.86 -12.38
CA SER A 575 -13.78 -7.21 -12.07
C SER A 575 -13.95 -7.00 -10.56
N MET A 576 -13.61 -8.00 -9.74
CA MET A 576 -13.68 -7.93 -8.28
C MET A 576 -12.72 -6.92 -7.66
N LEU A 577 -11.53 -6.69 -8.23
CA LEU A 577 -10.61 -5.64 -7.74
C LEU A 577 -11.28 -4.26 -7.80
N GLY A 578 -11.97 -3.95 -8.91
CA GLY A 578 -12.78 -2.74 -9.04
C GLY A 578 -13.91 -2.66 -8.02
N ILE A 579 -14.70 -3.74 -7.89
CA ILE A 579 -15.82 -3.81 -6.93
C ILE A 579 -15.35 -3.61 -5.48
N ASN A 580 -14.24 -4.25 -5.10
CA ASN A 580 -13.65 -4.15 -3.77
C ASN A 580 -13.17 -2.71 -3.48
N SER A 581 -12.62 -1.98 -4.48
CA SER A 581 -12.15 -0.59 -4.28
C SER A 581 -13.29 0.37 -3.90
N LEU A 582 -14.46 0.17 -4.50
CA LEU A 582 -15.67 0.94 -4.17
C LEU A 582 -16.28 0.57 -2.81
N ASN A 583 -15.67 -0.36 -2.05
CA ASN A 583 -16.17 -0.89 -0.77
C ASN A 583 -17.60 -1.46 -0.87
N GLU A 584 -17.99 -1.96 -2.04
CA GLU A 584 -19.31 -2.53 -2.29
C GLU A 584 -19.49 -3.87 -1.54
N ASN A 585 -20.69 -4.11 -1.02
CA ASN A 585 -20.99 -5.40 -0.39
C ASN A 585 -21.18 -6.47 -1.47
N MET A 586 -20.42 -7.57 -1.38
CA MET A 586 -20.49 -8.67 -2.36
C MET A 586 -21.88 -9.35 -2.40
N LEU A 587 -22.71 -9.18 -1.37
CA LEU A 587 -24.12 -9.59 -1.38
C LEU A 587 -24.98 -8.79 -2.38
N ASP A 588 -24.65 -7.53 -2.66
CA ASP A 588 -25.32 -6.70 -3.67
C ASP A 588 -24.98 -7.16 -5.09
N TRP A 589 -23.92 -7.97 -5.23
CA TRP A 589 -23.47 -8.63 -6.47
C TRP A 589 -23.95 -10.09 -6.55
N LYS A 590 -24.98 -10.45 -5.78
CA LYS A 590 -25.64 -11.75 -5.88
C LYS A 590 -26.65 -11.77 -7.05
N THR A 591 -26.57 -12.79 -7.89
CA THR A 591 -27.49 -13.00 -9.02
C THR A 591 -28.83 -13.56 -8.55
N ASN A 592 -29.83 -13.56 -9.43
CA ASN A 592 -31.13 -14.23 -9.20
C ASN A 592 -31.02 -15.76 -9.03
N LYS A 593 -29.83 -16.36 -9.22
CA LYS A 593 -29.54 -17.77 -8.91
C LYS A 593 -28.80 -17.95 -7.57
N GLY A 594 -28.57 -16.88 -6.83
CA GLY A 594 -27.93 -16.90 -5.51
C GLY A 594 -26.41 -17.02 -5.52
N TYR A 595 -25.77 -16.89 -6.70
CA TYR A 595 -24.31 -16.87 -6.83
C TYR A 595 -23.77 -15.44 -6.77
N ASN A 596 -22.54 -15.25 -6.32
CA ASN A 596 -21.82 -13.98 -6.39
C ASN A 596 -20.41 -14.19 -6.99
N PRO A 597 -19.62 -13.13 -7.27
CA PRO A 597 -18.32 -13.25 -7.92
C PRO A 597 -17.33 -14.23 -7.27
N LYS A 598 -17.40 -14.42 -5.94
CA LYS A 598 -16.50 -15.35 -5.22
C LYS A 598 -16.76 -16.81 -5.55
N ASN A 599 -17.93 -17.17 -6.07
CA ASN A 599 -18.24 -18.52 -6.53
C ASN A 599 -17.25 -18.98 -7.60
N ILE A 600 -16.98 -18.15 -8.62
CA ILE A 600 -16.08 -18.52 -9.73
C ILE A 600 -14.68 -18.89 -9.23
N LEU A 601 -14.15 -18.14 -8.26
CA LEU A 601 -12.81 -18.36 -7.72
C LEU A 601 -12.76 -19.57 -6.76
N ILE A 602 -13.89 -20.06 -6.26
CA ILE A 602 -13.95 -21.17 -5.29
C ILE A 602 -14.38 -22.46 -5.97
N ASP A 603 -15.41 -22.42 -6.81
CA ASP A 603 -16.02 -23.58 -7.46
C ASP A 603 -15.12 -24.17 -8.57
N ASN A 604 -14.21 -23.37 -9.13
CA ASN A 604 -13.20 -23.82 -10.11
C ASN A 604 -11.85 -24.23 -9.49
N LEU A 605 -11.64 -24.00 -8.17
CA LEU A 605 -10.36 -24.23 -7.52
C LEU A 605 -10.05 -25.72 -7.37
N GLN A 606 -8.91 -26.16 -7.88
CA GLN A 606 -8.48 -27.55 -7.80
C GLN A 606 -7.97 -27.91 -6.40
N ASN A 607 -7.96 -29.21 -6.08
CA ASN A 607 -7.56 -29.71 -4.76
C ASN A 607 -6.11 -29.36 -4.35
N ASP A 608 -5.22 -29.14 -5.32
CA ASP A 608 -3.84 -28.72 -5.08
C ASP A 608 -3.67 -27.21 -4.88
N GLY A 609 -4.73 -26.42 -5.15
CA GLY A 609 -4.71 -24.96 -5.11
C GLY A 609 -4.47 -24.26 -6.45
N SER A 610 -4.49 -25.00 -7.57
CA SER A 610 -4.41 -24.43 -8.92
C SER A 610 -5.79 -24.20 -9.56
N TYR A 611 -5.82 -23.59 -10.75
CA TYR A 611 -6.98 -23.60 -11.65
C TYR A 611 -6.60 -24.28 -12.96
N ASP A 612 -7.52 -25.02 -13.57
CA ASP A 612 -7.33 -25.58 -14.92
C ASP A 612 -7.63 -24.53 -15.99
N THR A 613 -6.83 -24.48 -17.07
CA THR A 613 -7.19 -23.72 -18.27
C THR A 613 -8.21 -24.45 -19.15
N SER A 614 -9.20 -23.72 -19.64
CA SER A 614 -10.18 -24.20 -20.62
C SER A 614 -9.59 -24.42 -22.03
N TRP A 615 -8.50 -23.73 -22.39
CA TRP A 615 -7.81 -23.86 -23.68
C TRP A 615 -6.78 -24.99 -23.72
N ASN A 616 -6.32 -25.49 -22.56
CA ASN A 616 -5.45 -26.67 -22.49
C ASN A 616 -5.69 -27.49 -21.20
N PRO A 617 -6.81 -28.25 -21.12
CA PRO A 617 -7.25 -28.93 -19.90
C PRO A 617 -6.18 -29.84 -19.28
N GLY A 618 -6.07 -29.83 -17.94
CA GLY A 618 -5.00 -30.53 -17.21
C GLY A 618 -3.69 -29.75 -17.16
N THR A 619 -3.71 -28.45 -17.45
CA THR A 619 -2.60 -27.53 -17.20
C THR A 619 -3.09 -26.27 -16.49
N VAL A 620 -2.18 -25.64 -15.76
CA VAL A 620 -2.48 -24.55 -14.83
C VAL A 620 -2.79 -23.25 -15.57
N ASP A 621 -3.95 -22.66 -15.30
CA ASP A 621 -4.25 -21.29 -15.68
C ASP A 621 -3.52 -20.29 -14.77
N TRP A 622 -2.27 -20.01 -15.14
CA TRP A 622 -1.46 -18.98 -14.49
C TRP A 622 -1.98 -17.56 -14.68
N PHE A 623 -2.88 -17.30 -15.63
CA PHE A 623 -3.47 -15.96 -15.81
C PHE A 623 -4.56 -15.71 -14.78
N GLY A 624 -5.49 -16.63 -14.58
CA GLY A 624 -6.46 -16.55 -13.48
C GLY A 624 -5.80 -16.62 -12.10
N LEU A 625 -4.92 -17.62 -11.90
CA LEU A 625 -4.39 -17.97 -10.58
C LEU A 625 -3.67 -16.81 -9.86
N LYS A 626 -2.82 -16.06 -10.56
CA LYS A 626 -1.95 -15.02 -9.95
C LYS A 626 -2.68 -13.75 -9.51
N HIS A 627 -3.98 -13.61 -9.82
CA HIS A 627 -4.81 -12.47 -9.43
C HIS A 627 -5.95 -12.84 -8.46
N ALA A 628 -6.14 -14.13 -8.18
CA ALA A 628 -7.30 -14.64 -7.42
C ALA A 628 -7.24 -14.28 -5.92
N VAL A 629 -6.07 -14.29 -5.30
CA VAL A 629 -5.93 -14.10 -3.83
C VAL A 629 -6.35 -12.70 -3.37
N PRO A 630 -5.89 -11.58 -3.97
CA PRO A 630 -6.39 -10.26 -3.61
C PRO A 630 -7.92 -10.16 -3.71
N SER A 631 -8.48 -10.67 -4.80
CA SER A 631 -9.91 -10.67 -5.09
C SER A 631 -10.73 -11.44 -4.05
N LEU A 632 -10.33 -12.68 -3.74
CA LEU A 632 -10.94 -13.51 -2.68
C LEU A 632 -10.96 -12.78 -1.33
N LEU A 633 -9.82 -12.20 -0.93
CA LEU A 633 -9.62 -11.56 0.37
C LEU A 633 -10.21 -10.15 0.48
N GLY A 634 -10.90 -9.65 -0.56
CA GLY A 634 -11.49 -8.30 -0.55
C GLY A 634 -10.44 -7.18 -0.63
N LYS A 635 -9.26 -7.49 -1.19
CA LYS A 635 -8.16 -6.53 -1.41
C LYS A 635 -8.20 -5.95 -2.82
N THR A 636 -7.43 -4.90 -3.01
CA THR A 636 -7.33 -4.06 -4.20
C THR A 636 -5.86 -3.70 -4.44
N TRP A 637 -5.52 -3.20 -5.63
CA TRP A 637 -4.21 -2.61 -5.87
C TRP A 637 -4.22 -1.09 -5.64
N PRO A 638 -3.11 -0.46 -5.26
CA PRO A 638 -1.85 -1.07 -4.86
C PRO A 638 -1.98 -1.80 -3.51
N ILE A 639 -1.29 -2.93 -3.39
CA ILE A 639 -1.04 -3.54 -2.08
C ILE A 639 0.29 -2.96 -1.59
N ILE A 640 0.27 -2.40 -0.39
CA ILE A 640 1.45 -1.81 0.25
C ILE A 640 1.53 -2.42 1.63
N LEU A 641 2.63 -3.10 1.93
CA LEU A 641 2.97 -3.52 3.29
C LEU A 641 3.88 -2.48 3.94
N ASP A 642 3.95 -2.50 5.27
CA ASP A 642 4.88 -1.64 5.99
C ASP A 642 6.32 -1.91 5.56
N PRO A 643 7.19 -0.89 5.47
CA PRO A 643 8.58 -1.09 5.11
C PRO A 643 9.26 -2.06 6.08
N ILE A 644 9.93 -3.10 5.55
CA ILE A 644 10.74 -4.00 6.36
C ILE A 644 11.91 -3.18 6.93
N ILE A 645 11.78 -2.76 8.18
CA ILE A 645 12.87 -2.17 8.95
C ILE A 645 13.93 -3.27 9.10
N GLN A 646 14.94 -3.24 8.23
CA GLN A 646 16.09 -4.13 8.36
C GLN A 646 16.78 -3.76 9.68
N PRO A 647 16.95 -4.70 10.63
CA PRO A 647 17.88 -4.46 11.72
C PRO A 647 19.25 -4.22 11.09
N THR A 648 19.84 -3.05 11.34
CA THR A 648 21.21 -2.77 10.92
C THR A 648 22.10 -3.82 11.58
N ASN A 649 22.76 -4.65 10.78
CA ASN A 649 23.56 -5.79 11.26
C ASN A 649 24.88 -5.33 11.92
N ASN A 650 24.78 -4.60 13.01
CA ASN A 650 25.84 -4.38 13.97
C ASN A 650 25.94 -5.58 14.92
N VAL A 651 26.38 -6.72 14.38
CA VAL A 651 26.87 -7.84 15.19
C VAL A 651 28.37 -8.01 14.93
N GLY A 652 29.15 -7.11 15.53
CA GLY A 652 30.57 -7.33 15.73
C GLY A 652 30.76 -8.51 16.68
N GLY A 653 31.37 -9.59 16.19
CA GLY A 653 31.59 -10.80 16.99
C GLY A 653 32.55 -10.56 18.14
N GLY A 654 32.11 -10.84 19.36
CA GLY A 654 32.93 -10.81 20.58
C GLY A 654 32.55 -11.96 21.51
N SER A 655 33.27 -13.07 21.42
CA SER A 655 33.05 -14.21 22.32
C SER A 655 33.42 -13.85 23.77
N ILE A 656 32.47 -13.98 24.67
CA ILE A 656 32.73 -14.17 26.10
C ILE A 656 32.07 -15.49 26.50
N GLU A 657 32.88 -16.47 26.88
CA GLU A 657 32.39 -17.70 27.50
C GLU A 657 31.84 -17.40 28.90
N THR A 658 30.54 -17.60 29.10
CA THR A 658 29.98 -17.85 30.45
C THR A 658 29.13 -19.11 30.40
N ASN A 659 29.67 -20.19 30.96
CA ASN A 659 28.93 -21.43 31.21
C ASN A 659 27.76 -21.17 32.15
N THR A 660 26.53 -21.36 31.69
CA THR A 660 25.38 -21.52 32.58
C THR A 660 24.48 -22.64 32.07
N THR A 661 24.22 -23.61 32.96
CA THR A 661 23.58 -24.89 32.65
C THR A 661 22.11 -24.72 32.29
N SER A 662 21.66 -25.46 31.26
CA SER A 662 20.23 -25.57 30.95
C SER A 662 19.46 -26.29 32.06
N THR A 663 18.41 -25.65 32.59
CA THR A 663 17.38 -26.30 33.40
C THR A 663 16.00 -25.98 32.82
N THR A 664 15.39 -26.98 32.20
CA THR A 664 14.00 -26.96 31.74
C THR A 664 13.05 -26.66 32.91
N ALA A 665 12.22 -25.63 32.78
CA ALA A 665 11.14 -25.36 33.72
C ALA A 665 9.84 -26.03 33.23
N THR A 666 9.36 -27.03 33.97
CA THR A 666 8.05 -27.65 33.79
C THR A 666 7.04 -26.93 34.68
N SER A 667 5.98 -26.34 34.10
CA SER A 667 4.88 -25.76 34.88
C SER A 667 3.86 -26.83 35.25
N THR A 668 3.80 -27.18 36.54
CA THR A 668 2.68 -27.94 37.13
C THR A 668 1.68 -26.94 37.71
N GLU A 669 0.40 -27.10 37.43
CA GLU A 669 -0.66 -26.29 38.04
C GLU A 669 -0.84 -26.65 39.52
N GLU A 670 -0.95 -25.64 40.39
CA GLU A 670 -1.58 -25.79 41.72
C GLU A 670 -2.84 -24.95 41.79
N ILE A 671 -3.95 -25.61 42.14
CA ILE A 671 -5.24 -24.97 42.40
C ILE A 671 -5.20 -24.38 43.80
N VAL A 672 -5.40 -23.07 43.93
CA VAL A 672 -5.64 -22.43 45.23
C VAL A 672 -7.01 -21.76 45.20
N THR A 673 -7.96 -22.34 45.94
CA THR A 673 -9.29 -21.79 46.16
C THR A 673 -9.25 -20.73 47.26
N SER A 674 -9.94 -19.59 47.04
CA SER A 674 -10.29 -18.67 48.11
C SER A 674 -11.75 -18.22 47.98
N THR A 675 -12.50 -18.42 49.06
CA THR A 675 -13.92 -18.07 49.19
C THR A 675 -14.07 -16.58 49.51
N PRO A 676 -15.02 -15.84 48.90
CA PRO A 676 -15.28 -14.46 49.30
C PRO A 676 -16.11 -14.40 50.60
N GLU A 677 -15.74 -13.49 51.50
CA GLU A 677 -16.52 -13.16 52.71
C GLU A 677 -17.49 -12.01 52.42
N ILE A 678 -18.67 -12.06 53.04
CA ILE A 678 -19.76 -11.07 52.91
C ILE A 678 -19.65 -10.06 54.05
N ILE A 679 -19.70 -8.75 53.74
CA ILE A 679 -20.15 -7.71 54.69
C ILE A 679 -21.06 -6.71 53.95
N ASP A 680 -22.21 -6.42 54.55
CA ASP A 680 -23.28 -5.57 54.01
C ASP A 680 -23.05 -4.05 54.15
N ASP A 681 -23.75 -3.31 53.28
CA ASP A 681 -24.32 -1.95 53.42
C ASP A 681 -23.51 -0.77 54.02
N ILE A 682 -23.56 0.38 53.32
CA ILE A 682 -24.21 1.60 53.85
C ILE A 682 -24.51 2.65 52.75
N ALA A 683 -25.80 2.99 52.66
CA ALA A 683 -26.45 4.24 52.25
C ALA A 683 -25.89 5.16 51.13
N THR A 684 -26.77 5.38 50.15
CA THR A 684 -26.76 6.43 49.11
C THR A 684 -26.75 7.87 49.66
N SER A 685 -26.08 8.79 48.95
CA SER A 685 -26.46 10.21 48.96
C SER A 685 -26.17 10.88 47.61
N THR A 686 -27.23 11.27 46.91
CA THR A 686 -27.16 11.90 45.59
C THR A 686 -27.18 13.43 45.71
N GLN A 687 -26.17 14.12 45.20
CA GLN A 687 -26.28 15.55 44.89
C GLN A 687 -25.93 15.82 43.42
N LYS A 688 -26.95 16.23 42.65
CA LYS A 688 -26.76 16.76 41.30
C LYS A 688 -26.23 18.18 41.40
N GLN A 689 -25.03 18.43 40.89
CA GLN A 689 -24.56 19.80 40.64
C GLN A 689 -24.72 20.12 39.15
N LYS A 690 -25.56 21.12 38.86
CA LYS A 690 -25.84 21.60 37.51
C LYS A 690 -24.69 22.49 37.06
N ILE A 691 -23.86 22.04 36.12
CA ILE A 691 -22.88 22.89 35.45
C ILE A 691 -23.62 23.71 34.38
N GLU A 692 -23.56 25.03 34.51
CA GLU A 692 -24.20 25.98 33.61
C GLU A 692 -23.13 26.59 32.71
N ILE A 693 -23.11 26.17 31.44
CA ILE A 693 -22.11 26.61 30.47
C ILE A 693 -22.55 27.97 29.90
N LEU A 694 -21.86 29.04 30.26
CA LEU A 694 -21.99 30.32 29.55
C LEU A 694 -21.17 30.29 28.26
N PRO A 695 -21.72 30.73 27.11
CA PRO A 695 -20.95 30.87 25.89
C PRO A 695 -19.99 32.06 26.01
N ILE A 696 -18.69 31.80 25.85
CA ILE A 696 -17.68 32.84 25.67
C ILE A 696 -17.77 33.31 24.21
N ILE A 697 -18.22 34.54 24.00
CA ILE A 697 -18.16 35.20 22.70
C ILE A 697 -16.76 35.80 22.56
N LEU A 698 -15.99 35.27 21.62
CA LEU A 698 -14.67 35.81 21.26
C LEU A 698 -14.85 36.80 20.10
N GLU A 699 -14.91 38.10 20.40
CA GLU A 699 -14.88 39.14 19.37
C GLU A 699 -13.45 39.30 18.83
N LEU A 700 -13.22 38.91 17.58
CA LEU A 700 -11.98 39.18 16.86
C LEU A 700 -11.99 40.63 16.33
N PRO A 701 -10.88 41.39 16.46
CA PRO A 701 -10.80 42.75 15.95
C PRO A 701 -10.81 42.77 14.42
N VAL A 702 -11.77 43.49 13.83
CA VAL A 702 -11.84 43.70 12.38
C VAL A 702 -10.88 44.83 11.99
N GLU A 703 -9.79 44.49 11.30
CA GLU A 703 -8.87 45.47 10.75
C GLU A 703 -9.41 46.06 9.43
N ASN A 704 -9.61 47.37 9.39
CA ASN A 704 -10.22 48.08 8.27
C ASN A 704 -9.23 48.27 7.10
N ILE A 705 -9.22 47.36 6.13
CA ILE A 705 -8.54 47.58 4.84
C ILE A 705 -9.46 48.37 3.90
N GLN A 706 -9.19 49.67 3.74
CA GLN A 706 -9.82 50.49 2.71
C GLN A 706 -9.27 50.14 1.32
N ILE A 707 -10.08 49.49 0.47
CA ILE A 707 -9.77 49.33 -0.96
C ILE A 707 -10.42 50.45 -1.76
N THR A 708 -9.62 51.46 -2.12
CA THR A 708 -9.99 52.52 -3.06
C THR A 708 -10.23 51.95 -4.46
N LYS A 709 -11.48 52.01 -4.95
CA LYS A 709 -11.82 51.65 -6.33
C LYS A 709 -11.55 52.83 -7.27
N THR A 710 -10.63 52.64 -8.22
CA THR A 710 -10.47 53.51 -9.40
C THR A 710 -10.54 52.62 -10.65
N PRO A 711 -11.33 52.97 -11.68
CA PRO A 711 -11.65 52.04 -12.77
C PRO A 711 -10.52 51.92 -13.80
N ILE A 712 -10.30 50.69 -14.29
CA ILE A 712 -9.46 50.40 -15.47
C ILE A 712 -10.39 50.01 -16.62
N ALA A 713 -10.08 50.51 -17.81
CA ALA A 713 -10.98 50.51 -18.96
C ALA A 713 -11.14 49.14 -19.66
N GLU A 714 -12.33 48.93 -20.22
CA GLU A 714 -12.62 47.80 -21.10
C GLU A 714 -11.76 47.84 -22.37
N THR A 715 -11.10 46.72 -22.70
CA THR A 715 -10.58 46.49 -24.05
C THR A 715 -11.35 45.33 -24.69
N LYS A 716 -12.24 45.64 -25.64
CA LYS A 716 -12.94 44.63 -26.44
C LYS A 716 -11.94 43.79 -27.22
N LEU A 717 -11.99 42.46 -27.07
CA LEU A 717 -11.44 41.55 -28.07
C LEU A 717 -12.58 40.85 -28.82
N THR A 718 -12.65 41.09 -30.13
CA THR A 718 -13.68 40.54 -31.02
C THR A 718 -13.44 39.07 -31.33
N LYS A 719 -14.51 38.26 -31.32
CA LYS A 719 -14.51 36.93 -31.96
C LYS A 719 -14.07 37.07 -33.43
N GLN A 720 -13.03 36.33 -33.82
CA GLN A 720 -12.82 35.95 -35.21
C GLN A 720 -12.67 34.44 -35.32
N SER A 721 -13.51 33.86 -36.16
CA SER A 721 -13.42 32.46 -36.57
C SER A 721 -12.20 32.29 -37.48
N LEU A 722 -11.42 31.23 -37.25
CA LEU A 722 -10.56 30.65 -38.27
C LEU A 722 -11.13 29.29 -38.67
N ILE A 723 -11.16 29.09 -39.99
CA ILE A 723 -11.94 28.06 -40.66
C ILE A 723 -11.04 26.85 -40.92
N ALA A 724 -11.43 25.68 -40.39
CA ALA A 724 -10.86 24.42 -40.83
C ALA A 724 -11.30 24.15 -42.28
N LYS A 725 -10.34 24.14 -43.22
CA LYS A 725 -10.58 23.68 -44.59
C LYS A 725 -10.25 22.19 -44.70
N ASN A 726 -11.27 21.35 -44.50
CA ASN A 726 -11.24 19.99 -45.03
C ASN A 726 -11.51 20.05 -46.54
N ASN A 727 -10.61 19.50 -47.35
CA ASN A 727 -10.84 19.24 -48.76
C ASN A 727 -11.21 17.76 -48.92
N LEU A 728 -12.51 17.47 -49.14
CA LEU A 728 -13.00 16.15 -49.54
C LEU A 728 -14.25 16.31 -50.44
N GLU A 729 -14.05 16.20 -51.74
CA GLU A 729 -15.03 15.86 -52.79
C GLU A 729 -14.27 14.95 -53.78
N GLN A 730 -14.83 13.93 -54.45
CA GLN A 730 -16.23 13.54 -54.72
C GLN A 730 -16.45 12.08 -54.26
N VAL A 731 -17.61 11.62 -53.78
CA VAL A 731 -19.02 11.69 -54.26
C VAL A 731 -19.32 10.78 -55.47
N LEU A 732 -19.91 9.61 -55.16
CA LEU A 732 -21.20 9.09 -55.67
C LEU A 732 -21.60 7.98 -54.65
N GLY A 733 -22.79 7.95 -54.02
CA GLY A 733 -24.12 8.06 -54.61
C GLY A 733 -24.55 6.66 -55.04
N GLU A 734 -25.56 6.00 -54.47
CA GLU A 734 -26.94 6.50 -54.30
C GLU A 734 -27.74 5.72 -53.22
N LYS A 735 -28.80 6.35 -52.68
CA LYS A 735 -29.77 5.76 -51.73
C LYS A 735 -30.90 5.05 -52.48
N THR A 736 -31.47 3.98 -51.90
CA THR A 736 -32.94 3.83 -51.89
C THR A 736 -33.45 3.07 -50.67
N GLU A 737 -34.59 3.50 -50.15
CA GLU A 737 -35.36 2.89 -49.06
C GLU A 737 -36.30 1.81 -49.62
N THR A 738 -36.74 0.82 -48.83
CA THR A 738 -38.16 0.52 -48.55
C THR A 738 -38.36 -0.66 -47.58
N THR A 739 -39.56 -0.77 -47.03
CA THR A 739 -39.97 -1.59 -45.89
C THR A 739 -40.72 -2.89 -46.27
N SER A 740 -40.64 -3.89 -45.38
CA SER A 740 -41.70 -4.89 -45.01
C SER A 740 -42.51 -5.65 -46.06
N GLU A 741 -42.46 -7.00 -46.06
CA GLU A 741 -43.60 -7.89 -45.68
C GLU A 741 -43.31 -9.40 -45.92
N ASP A 742 -44.10 -10.25 -45.24
CA ASP A 742 -43.99 -11.72 -45.11
C ASP A 742 -44.06 -12.58 -46.39
N LYS A 743 -43.38 -13.76 -46.39
CA LYS A 743 -44.05 -15.10 -46.39
C LYS A 743 -43.12 -16.33 -46.43
N ILE A 744 -43.21 -17.13 -45.36
CA ILE A 744 -43.46 -18.60 -45.26
C ILE A 744 -43.31 -19.49 -46.54
N ILE A 745 -42.56 -20.61 -46.43
CA ILE A 745 -42.97 -22.05 -46.63
C ILE A 745 -41.74 -22.99 -46.88
N GLU A 746 -41.62 -24.04 -46.03
CA GLU A 746 -41.20 -25.47 -46.25
C GLU A 746 -40.05 -25.88 -47.23
N GLU A 747 -39.36 -27.03 -47.14
CA GLU A 747 -39.06 -28.05 -46.11
C GLU A 747 -37.85 -28.93 -46.59
N GLU A 748 -37.50 -29.97 -45.82
CA GLU A 748 -36.63 -31.13 -46.12
C GLU A 748 -35.11 -30.89 -46.25
N LYS A 749 -34.19 -31.53 -45.50
CA LYS A 749 -34.00 -32.85 -44.84
C LYS A 749 -33.08 -33.82 -45.61
N GLN A 750 -32.22 -34.47 -44.81
CA GLN A 750 -31.47 -35.71 -45.06
C GLN A 750 -30.32 -35.67 -46.10
N ASN A 751 -29.32 -36.56 -46.07
CA ASN A 751 -28.61 -37.34 -45.03
C ASN A 751 -27.44 -38.09 -45.74
N ILE A 752 -26.80 -39.07 -45.08
CA ILE A 752 -25.91 -40.13 -45.63
C ILE A 752 -24.42 -39.66 -45.71
N GLN A 753 -23.46 -40.10 -44.87
CA GLN A 753 -23.04 -41.43 -44.38
C GLN A 753 -22.26 -42.22 -45.47
N THR A 754 -21.01 -42.63 -45.26
CA THR A 754 -20.57 -43.96 -44.74
C THR A 754 -19.03 -43.97 -44.60
N ASN A 755 -18.46 -44.56 -43.53
CA ASN A 755 -17.82 -45.90 -43.43
C ASN A 755 -16.70 -46.20 -44.47
N GLU A 756 -15.65 -46.98 -44.20
CA GLU A 756 -15.58 -48.12 -43.26
C GLU A 756 -14.23 -48.29 -42.51
N THR A 757 -13.71 -49.53 -42.36
CA THR A 757 -13.17 -50.04 -41.07
C THR A 757 -11.97 -51.02 -41.25
N ILE A 758 -11.45 -51.59 -40.13
CA ILE A 758 -10.63 -52.83 -39.94
C ILE A 758 -9.10 -52.63 -39.76
N GLU A 759 -8.32 -53.42 -38.99
CA GLU A 759 -8.38 -53.95 -37.60
C GLU A 759 -7.07 -54.76 -37.31
N LYS A 760 -6.52 -54.69 -36.07
CA LYS A 760 -5.56 -55.66 -35.42
C LYS A 760 -4.17 -55.89 -36.08
N THR A 761 -3.07 -56.17 -35.36
CA THR A 761 -2.82 -57.38 -34.53
C THR A 761 -1.68 -57.17 -33.50
N LYS A 762 -1.61 -58.06 -32.49
CA LYS A 762 -0.59 -58.20 -31.41
C LYS A 762 0.77 -58.75 -31.97
N GLU A 763 1.89 -58.99 -31.25
CA GLU A 763 2.12 -59.50 -29.88
C GLU A 763 3.63 -59.47 -29.49
N ASN A 764 3.94 -59.52 -28.17
CA ASN A 764 5.15 -59.94 -27.37
C ASN A 764 6.53 -60.32 -28.02
N GLU A 765 7.71 -60.44 -27.37
CA GLU A 765 8.20 -60.58 -25.97
C GLU A 765 9.74 -60.22 -25.95
N ASP A 766 10.26 -59.41 -25.02
CA ASP A 766 11.01 -59.74 -23.76
C ASP A 766 12.53 -60.08 -23.84
N LYS A 767 13.40 -59.26 -23.16
CA LYS A 767 14.45 -59.66 -22.17
C LYS A 767 15.48 -58.58 -21.73
N ASN A 768 15.42 -58.25 -20.43
CA ASN A 768 16.50 -57.96 -19.44
C ASN A 768 17.71 -57.00 -19.68
N LEU A 769 17.69 -55.92 -18.87
CA LEU A 769 18.71 -55.23 -18.03
C LEU A 769 20.18 -55.74 -17.94
N PRO A 770 21.19 -54.90 -17.52
CA PRO A 770 21.08 -53.95 -16.38
C PRO A 770 21.79 -52.57 -16.43
N THR A 771 21.28 -51.64 -15.58
CA THR A 771 21.93 -50.49 -14.88
C THR A 771 23.02 -49.67 -15.61
N ASN A 772 22.93 -48.33 -15.70
CA ASN A 772 22.99 -47.42 -14.53
C ASN A 772 22.71 -45.93 -14.86
N LYS A 773 22.20 -45.21 -13.84
CA LYS A 773 22.16 -43.73 -13.62
C LYS A 773 21.47 -42.78 -14.63
N LYS A 774 20.74 -41.83 -14.01
CA LYS A 774 19.94 -40.74 -14.61
C LYS A 774 20.83 -39.59 -15.11
N VAL A 775 20.47 -38.99 -16.25
CA VAL A 775 20.42 -37.54 -16.47
C VAL A 775 19.18 -37.28 -17.31
N ALA A 776 18.27 -36.42 -16.84
CA ALA A 776 17.07 -36.06 -17.59
C ALA A 776 17.34 -34.82 -18.45
N LEU A 777 17.20 -34.94 -19.77
CA LEU A 777 16.88 -33.78 -20.60
C LEU A 777 15.37 -33.55 -20.52
N GLY A 778 14.98 -32.38 -20.01
CA GLY A 778 13.60 -31.87 -20.05
C GLY A 778 13.51 -30.64 -20.96
N LEU A 779 13.59 -30.83 -22.28
CA LEU A 779 13.24 -29.79 -23.24
C LEU A 779 11.79 -30.01 -23.71
N GLY A 780 10.87 -29.11 -23.37
CA GLY A 780 9.50 -29.18 -23.87
C GLY A 780 8.52 -28.20 -23.25
N ALA A 781 8.39 -27.00 -23.84
CA ALA A 781 7.17 -26.16 -23.81
C ALA A 781 7.29 -24.97 -24.80
N ALA A 782 8.43 -24.27 -24.79
CA ALA A 782 8.60 -22.98 -25.48
C ALA A 782 8.58 -23.02 -27.03
N SER A 783 8.73 -24.20 -27.66
CA SER A 783 8.90 -24.32 -29.11
C SER A 783 7.60 -24.38 -29.93
N LEU A 784 6.43 -24.49 -29.30
CA LEU A 784 5.14 -24.60 -30.01
C LEU A 784 4.52 -23.25 -30.39
N LEU A 785 4.71 -22.20 -29.59
CA LEU A 785 4.16 -20.86 -29.88
C LEU A 785 4.86 -20.15 -31.05
N TYR A 786 6.17 -20.37 -31.22
CA TYR A 786 6.93 -19.83 -32.36
C TYR A 786 6.50 -20.43 -33.71
N GLY A 787 5.96 -21.66 -33.70
CA GLY A 787 5.46 -22.35 -34.90
C GLY A 787 4.16 -21.75 -35.45
N LEU A 788 3.21 -21.36 -34.58
CA LEU A 788 1.94 -20.76 -35.01
C LEU A 788 2.14 -19.36 -35.61
N TYR A 789 3.02 -18.55 -35.03
CA TYR A 789 3.27 -17.17 -35.49
C TYR A 789 3.85 -17.11 -36.91
N LEU A 790 4.76 -18.03 -37.26
CA LEU A 790 5.32 -18.10 -38.61
C LEU A 790 4.33 -18.61 -39.67
N LEU A 791 3.35 -19.43 -39.27
CA LEU A 791 2.29 -19.92 -40.15
C LEU A 791 1.30 -18.81 -40.55
N PHE A 792 0.96 -17.92 -39.62
CA PHE A 792 0.12 -16.75 -39.93
C PHE A 792 0.80 -15.74 -40.88
N LYS A 793 2.14 -15.64 -40.84
CA LYS A 793 2.91 -14.73 -41.70
C LYS A 793 3.18 -15.24 -43.12
N LEU A 794 2.67 -16.44 -43.46
CA LEU A 794 2.79 -17.05 -44.80
C LEU A 794 1.48 -17.04 -45.60
N PHE A 795 0.39 -16.50 -45.05
CA PHE A 795 -0.93 -16.43 -45.68
C PHE A 795 -1.61 -15.04 -45.55
N ALA A 796 -0.82 -13.97 -45.39
CA ALA A 796 -1.25 -12.57 -45.41
C ALA A 796 -0.30 -11.73 -46.29
#